data_AF-A0A358DS07-F1
#
_entry.id   AF-A0A358DS07-F1
#
_cell.length_a   1.000
_cell.length_b   1.000
_cell.length_c   1.000
_cell.angle_alpha   90.00
_cell.angle_beta   90.00
_cell.angle_gamma   90.00
#
_symmetry.space_group_name_H-M   'P 1'
#
loop_
_entity.id
_entity.type
_entity.pdbx_description
1 polymer ?
#
loop_
_entity_poly.entity_id
_entity_poly.type
_entity_poly.pdbx_seq_one_letter_code
_entity_poly.pdbx_strand_id
1 'polypeptide(L)'
;MRRLLNSFAFVILASCAGEVVDIDRTGHDILQKDMFVGEWYAQWTITDVPYTTGFAFTGYGGQLDRVKWAIEKGQLIARRSYEFTEGTDAPHMRDGAEWEGAPLYAFPIRGHFDRLRGYNTTTGEQNNVISESSADCQWYECKEMRVNWAGDARLGGDFGQFYVQGFDENDPDALIVDKENNYIEVNVRAFMAPELDRELTEYYGFPVPKCWLYSNPYWDCRGQTIGVKLAFTRMPHEPDTTDADGKLVAGAVKKTFAPLEYDDRKLQRFGYYRVTRFHYDEHYGSREANRKHYARIWNLWETNFREDGSVLPMAERDPKPIVYYLNRQFPGLPEAAPGSVDLLSSAQEVADQWDGVLVKAAAQAKGVDEATLRGQIPSCADGACGDQGRMFVLCRNNPVAEDDPAVCGPAGTEIRLGDPRYSMLYWQPTPQAGSPGGFGPMRTDPVTGEIVSATSYIYGAGYERHAAYIVDLMRLLLEETDIESFENAEDLVAQLQASELRRKASPAARLSIQDIQNSHRHERILDKGRDLAEMHRSGELMAQSFDARIAPIKADASLTRGVLNRELLVQAMGGTLTGEEPDELLEQHDMFSLARRVAERNEARLKRAGTECIDFNLFTDDAVLFIAQRLLQREDLRSDGTHDWDKIRAYLLKRLFVATALHEIGHNVGLRHNFSASTDAMNYHDSYWDLKTDLGILDPEFALNDDAIRALVQQTDENGATVREYQYSSVMDYGATWYQDLQGLGKYDQAAISYAYANHVEVFDYENAERLFPADPESIVEGHNLGYAYAFMPNNYHYMVYPRLLAGLPIDAPVQNGLINGTPVAEIAGLIRQRRWVPVDANDQVVGAPAKLRVPYRFCSDEYVGGSSYCHRFDSGADVYETVRDHIARAEGYRPLAAIRRGRAGWHPQFSGGYMDRAVRVYDFLSLQYKHFVNEEFIVRRGQDCIDPSTGRPIYRRNDDGSPNLNQPIAHFVA
;
A
#
# COMPACT_ATOMS: atom_id res chain seq x y z
N MET A 1 55.95 74.57 69.97
CA MET A 1 56.11 75.48 68.82
C MET A 1 55.62 74.75 67.56
N ARG A 2 54.73 75.41 66.80
CA ARG A 2 54.37 75.25 65.36
C ARG A 2 55.29 74.33 64.52
N ARG A 3 54.84 73.49 63.57
CA ARG A 3 53.96 73.78 62.41
C ARG A 3 53.69 72.50 61.54
N LEU A 4 52.54 72.47 60.86
CA LEU A 4 52.22 71.96 59.49
C LEU A 4 52.35 70.47 59.12
N LEU A 5 51.29 69.89 58.54
CA LEU A 5 51.23 68.96 57.37
C LEU A 5 49.74 68.70 57.06
N ASN A 6 49.17 69.29 56.00
CA ASN A 6 49.07 68.83 54.61
C ASN A 6 48.04 67.71 54.37
N SER A 7 47.00 68.11 53.61
CA SER A 7 45.93 67.32 53.03
C SER A 7 46.46 66.22 52.10
N PHE A 8 45.89 65.01 52.21
CA PHE A 8 45.94 63.99 51.17
C PHE A 8 44.50 63.64 50.76
N ALA A 9 44.18 63.92 49.50
CA ALA A 9 42.94 63.51 48.85
C ALA A 9 42.99 62.01 48.59
N PHE A 10 42.00 61.27 49.09
CA PHE A 10 41.78 59.87 48.72
C PHE A 10 40.99 59.85 47.41
N VAL A 11 41.66 59.45 46.33
CA VAL A 11 41.02 59.08 45.06
C VAL A 11 40.31 57.75 45.31
N ILE A 12 38.98 57.78 45.30
CA ILE A 12 38.15 56.57 45.24
C ILE A 12 38.19 56.07 43.79
N LEU A 13 39.07 55.10 43.53
CA LEU A 13 38.97 54.28 42.33
C LEU A 13 37.78 53.34 42.51
N ALA A 14 36.63 53.72 41.96
CA ALA A 14 35.54 52.80 41.69
C ALA A 14 36.01 51.83 40.59
N SER A 15 36.59 50.70 41.00
CA SER A 15 36.73 49.54 40.13
C SER A 15 35.34 48.95 39.94
N CYS A 16 34.72 49.19 38.79
CA CYS A 16 33.61 48.39 38.32
C CYS A 16 34.12 46.94 38.22
N ALA A 17 33.75 46.08 39.17
CA ALA A 17 33.87 44.64 39.00
C ALA A 17 32.99 44.27 37.81
N GLY A 18 33.60 43.82 36.71
CA GLY A 18 32.88 43.32 35.55
C GLY A 18 31.96 42.19 35.98
N GLU A 19 30.77 42.13 35.37
CA GLU A 19 29.83 41.03 35.53
C GLU A 19 30.58 39.70 35.34
N VAL A 20 30.65 38.90 36.41
CA VAL A 20 31.32 37.60 36.35
C VAL A 20 30.38 36.67 35.58
N VAL A 21 30.71 36.43 34.31
CA VAL A 21 29.93 35.58 33.41
C VAL A 21 29.93 34.14 33.94
N ASP A 22 28.77 33.51 33.87
CA ASP A 22 28.59 32.11 34.24
C ASP A 22 29.37 31.20 33.28
N ILE A 23 30.06 30.22 33.85
CA ILE A 23 30.75 29.16 33.14
C ILE A 23 29.93 27.89 33.34
N ASP A 24 29.13 27.53 32.35
CA ASP A 24 28.39 26.27 32.34
C ASP A 24 29.33 25.11 31.99
N ARG A 25 29.47 24.15 32.91
CA ARG A 25 30.27 22.92 32.72
C ARG A 25 29.39 21.66 32.67
N THR A 26 28.08 21.82 32.49
CA THR A 26 27.12 20.73 32.44
C THR A 26 27.13 20.08 31.04
N GLY A 27 26.72 18.82 30.93
CA GLY A 27 26.63 18.13 29.63
C GLY A 27 25.47 18.65 28.77
N HIS A 28 25.45 18.31 27.48
CA HIS A 28 24.44 18.83 26.54
C HIS A 28 23.14 17.98 26.45
N ASP A 29 23.19 16.72 26.86
CA ASP A 29 22.13 15.68 26.83
C ASP A 29 21.24 15.66 28.09
N ILE A 30 20.91 16.84 28.61
CA ILE A 30 20.12 17.00 29.85
C ILE A 30 18.62 17.07 29.54
N LEU A 31 17.84 16.20 30.17
CA LEU A 31 16.39 16.15 30.04
C LEU A 31 15.72 16.68 31.32
N GLN A 32 14.74 17.55 31.16
CA GLN A 32 13.92 18.01 32.29
C GLN A 32 12.82 16.99 32.55
N LYS A 33 12.63 16.57 33.80
CA LYS A 33 11.63 15.54 34.11
C LYS A 33 10.20 15.96 33.78
N ASP A 34 9.90 17.24 33.96
CA ASP A 34 8.57 17.80 33.72
C ASP A 34 8.13 17.68 32.25
N MET A 35 9.06 17.52 31.31
CA MET A 35 8.71 17.27 29.92
C MET A 35 7.99 15.92 29.73
N PHE A 36 8.17 14.95 30.61
CA PHE A 36 7.60 13.61 30.47
C PHE A 36 6.17 13.49 31.02
N VAL A 37 5.59 14.60 31.48
CA VAL A 37 4.22 14.66 32.01
C VAL A 37 3.20 14.46 30.88
N GLY A 38 2.08 13.81 31.20
CA GLY A 38 0.97 13.56 30.27
C GLY A 38 1.13 12.31 29.40
N GLU A 39 0.28 12.20 28.37
CA GLU A 39 0.28 11.10 27.42
C GLU A 39 1.03 11.46 26.14
N TRP A 40 1.70 10.47 25.58
CA TRP A 40 2.59 10.59 24.43
C TRP A 40 2.24 9.53 23.39
N TYR A 41 2.34 9.87 22.12
CA TYR A 41 2.47 8.89 21.07
C TYR A 41 3.90 8.37 21.02
N ALA A 42 4.06 7.07 20.77
CA ALA A 42 5.34 6.38 20.62
C ALA A 42 5.36 5.57 19.33
N GLN A 43 6.41 5.74 18.53
CA GLN A 43 6.60 5.06 17.25
C GLN A 43 8.06 4.62 17.11
N TRP A 44 8.28 3.46 16.47
CA TRP A 44 9.59 3.11 15.94
C TRP A 44 9.53 2.87 14.43
N THR A 45 10.61 3.18 13.70
CA THR A 45 10.69 3.02 12.24
C THR A 45 12.11 2.71 11.80
N ILE A 46 12.28 1.75 10.89
CA ILE A 46 13.56 1.45 10.25
C ILE A 46 13.87 2.57 9.27
N THR A 47 15.03 3.20 9.44
CA THR A 47 15.46 4.32 8.60
C THR A 47 16.46 3.91 7.53
N ASP A 48 17.22 2.84 7.78
CA ASP A 48 18.32 2.41 6.91
C ASP A 48 18.58 0.91 7.03
N VAL A 49 18.86 0.26 5.91
CA VAL A 49 19.21 -1.17 5.85
C VAL A 49 20.33 -1.42 4.84
N PRO A 50 21.29 -2.32 5.12
CA PRO A 50 22.22 -2.80 4.11
C PRO A 50 21.50 -3.44 2.93
N TYR A 51 22.05 -3.33 1.71
CA TYR A 51 21.44 -3.88 0.49
C TYR A 51 21.06 -5.37 0.62
N THR A 52 21.91 -6.19 1.23
CA THR A 52 21.74 -7.64 1.34
C THR A 52 20.70 -8.06 2.39
N THR A 53 20.09 -7.10 3.11
CA THR A 53 19.00 -7.36 4.06
C THR A 53 17.78 -7.90 3.30
N GLY A 54 17.46 -9.18 3.52
CA GLY A 54 16.29 -9.83 2.91
C GLY A 54 15.05 -9.89 3.81
N PHE A 55 15.16 -9.49 5.08
CA PHE A 55 14.13 -9.67 6.11
C PHE A 55 13.52 -8.35 6.63
N ALA A 56 14.04 -7.20 6.21
CA ALA A 56 13.59 -5.87 6.60
C ALA A 56 13.89 -4.85 5.49
N PHE A 57 13.26 -3.68 5.58
CA PHE A 57 13.39 -2.59 4.61
C PHE A 57 13.12 -1.23 5.28
N THR A 58 13.60 -0.14 4.69
CA THR A 58 13.36 1.23 5.18
C THR A 58 11.87 1.54 5.18
N GLY A 59 11.38 2.16 6.26
CA GLY A 59 9.97 2.51 6.45
C GLY A 59 9.19 1.50 7.28
N TYR A 60 9.63 0.24 7.32
CA TYR A 60 9.03 -0.79 8.17
C TYR A 60 9.11 -0.38 9.64
N GLY A 61 8.03 -0.56 10.41
CA GLY A 61 7.92 -0.02 11.76
C GLY A 61 6.74 -0.60 12.54
N GLY A 62 6.59 -0.16 13.79
CA GLY A 62 5.47 -0.57 14.64
C GLY A 62 4.18 0.18 14.31
N GLN A 63 3.08 -0.27 14.90
CA GLN A 63 1.88 0.55 15.02
C GLN A 63 2.14 1.69 16.02
N LEU A 64 1.39 2.79 15.89
CA LEU A 64 1.46 3.91 16.84
C LEU A 64 0.89 3.48 18.19
N ASP A 65 1.64 3.69 19.26
CA ASP A 65 1.19 3.42 20.62
C ASP A 65 0.93 4.71 21.39
N ARG A 66 0.03 4.66 22.37
CA ARG A 66 -0.08 5.71 23.41
C ARG A 66 0.62 5.25 24.69
N VAL A 67 1.47 6.10 25.23
CA VAL A 67 2.27 5.83 26.42
C VAL A 67 2.22 6.96 27.43
N LYS A 68 2.42 6.61 28.70
CA LYS A 68 2.76 7.50 29.80
C LYS A 68 4.12 7.12 30.34
N TRP A 69 4.89 8.09 30.79
CA TRP A 69 6.24 7.85 31.30
C TRP A 69 6.23 7.60 32.81
N ALA A 70 6.97 6.58 33.22
CA ALA A 70 7.33 6.34 34.61
C ALA A 70 8.84 6.57 34.78
N ILE A 71 9.19 7.51 35.65
CA ILE A 71 10.59 7.82 35.99
C ILE A 71 10.91 7.10 37.30
N GLU A 72 11.71 6.04 37.20
CA GLU A 72 12.25 5.32 38.36
C GLU A 72 13.70 5.74 38.63
N LYS A 73 14.30 5.27 39.74
CA LYS A 73 15.67 5.63 40.12
C LYS A 73 16.73 5.31 39.06
N GLY A 74 16.51 4.29 38.24
CA GLY A 74 17.49 3.80 37.27
C GLY A 74 16.91 3.49 35.89
N GLN A 75 15.61 3.75 35.67
CA GLN A 75 14.92 3.42 34.44
C GLN A 75 13.89 4.50 34.10
N LEU A 76 13.84 4.88 32.83
CA LEU A 76 12.77 5.64 32.22
C LEU A 76 11.90 4.66 31.43
N ILE A 77 10.66 4.44 31.86
CA ILE A 77 9.78 3.40 31.30
C ILE A 77 8.61 4.08 30.62
N ALA A 78 8.39 3.79 29.34
CA ALA A 78 7.16 4.14 28.64
C ALA A 78 6.14 3.02 28.80
N ARG A 79 5.05 3.28 29.52
CA ARG A 79 3.98 2.32 29.79
C ARG A 79 2.76 2.65 28.94
N ARG A 80 2.09 1.64 28.39
CA ARG A 80 0.84 1.81 27.66
C ARG A 80 -0.17 2.59 28.49
N SER A 81 -0.76 3.65 27.93
CA SER A 81 -1.71 4.51 28.66
C SER A 81 -3.17 4.02 28.62
N TYR A 82 -3.45 2.95 27.89
CA TYR A 82 -4.79 2.38 27.69
C TYR A 82 -4.82 0.86 27.91
N GLU A 83 -5.95 0.32 28.38
CA GLU A 83 -6.10 -1.12 28.56
C GLU A 83 -6.11 -1.84 27.21
N PHE A 84 -5.43 -3.00 27.14
CA PHE A 84 -5.43 -3.82 25.93
C PHE A 84 -6.80 -4.46 25.69
N THR A 85 -7.41 -4.98 26.76
CA THR A 85 -8.82 -5.40 26.80
C THR A 85 -9.53 -4.50 27.81
N GLU A 86 -10.54 -3.78 27.36
CA GLU A 86 -11.27 -2.83 28.20
C GLU A 86 -12.02 -3.54 29.32
N GLY A 87 -11.94 -3.02 30.54
CA GLY A 87 -12.64 -3.54 31.70
C GLY A 87 -11.94 -4.69 32.43
N THR A 88 -10.67 -4.99 32.13
CA THR A 88 -9.94 -6.09 32.80
C THR A 88 -9.07 -5.64 33.95
N ASP A 89 -8.28 -4.58 33.79
CA ASP A 89 -7.18 -4.33 34.73
C ASP A 89 -7.59 -3.33 35.80
N ALA A 90 -8.04 -2.15 35.39
CA ALA A 90 -8.42 -1.05 36.28
C ALA A 90 -9.52 -1.44 37.29
N PRO A 91 -10.59 -2.18 36.93
CA PRO A 91 -11.64 -2.58 37.88
C PRO A 91 -11.19 -3.64 38.91
N HIS A 92 -10.06 -4.31 38.69
CA HIS A 92 -9.56 -5.39 39.55
C HIS A 92 -8.33 -4.99 40.37
N MET A 93 -8.00 -3.70 40.38
CA MET A 93 -6.96 -3.13 41.24
C MET A 93 -7.43 -3.09 42.71
N ARG A 94 -6.47 -3.18 43.65
CA ARG A 94 -6.76 -2.97 45.07
C ARG A 94 -7.17 -1.52 45.33
N ASP A 95 -8.02 -1.27 46.32
CA ASP A 95 -8.40 0.08 46.73
C ASP A 95 -7.16 0.98 46.94
N GLY A 96 -7.11 2.07 46.18
CA GLY A 96 -6.01 3.05 46.21
C GLY A 96 -4.80 2.72 45.32
N ALA A 97 -4.82 1.61 44.56
CA ALA A 97 -3.79 1.32 43.56
C ALA A 97 -4.20 1.85 42.18
N GLU A 98 -3.30 2.58 41.52
CA GLU A 98 -3.50 3.04 40.14
C GLU A 98 -2.97 2.03 39.13
N TRP A 99 -3.70 1.83 38.04
CA TRP A 99 -3.24 1.01 36.93
C TRP A 99 -2.11 1.71 36.17
N GLU A 100 -0.93 1.08 36.13
CA GLU A 100 0.28 1.66 35.53
C GLU A 100 0.43 1.35 34.03
N GLY A 101 -0.21 0.28 33.54
CA GLY A 101 -0.07 -0.21 32.18
C GLY A 101 1.20 -1.02 31.90
N ALA A 102 1.16 -1.78 30.81
CA ALA A 102 2.26 -2.65 30.38
C ALA A 102 3.43 -1.81 29.85
N PRO A 103 4.68 -2.11 30.23
CA PRO A 103 5.85 -1.41 29.72
C PRO A 103 6.11 -1.77 28.26
N LEU A 104 6.22 -0.76 27.38
CA LEU A 104 6.51 -0.93 25.95
C LEU A 104 7.97 -0.58 25.64
N TYR A 105 8.49 0.45 26.31
CA TYR A 105 9.89 0.86 26.21
C TYR A 105 10.50 1.07 27.59
N ALA A 106 11.80 0.79 27.74
CA ALA A 106 12.55 1.02 28.96
C ALA A 106 13.99 1.45 28.66
N PHE A 107 14.40 2.60 29.19
CA PHE A 107 15.72 3.17 28.97
C PHE A 107 16.46 3.34 30.31
N PRO A 108 17.72 2.90 30.45
CA PRO A 108 18.47 3.13 31.68
C PRO A 108 18.70 4.62 31.95
N ILE A 109 18.59 5.05 33.19
CA ILE A 109 18.93 6.42 33.61
C ILE A 109 20.37 6.43 34.15
N ARG A 110 21.22 7.30 33.61
CA ARG A 110 22.63 7.47 34.04
C ARG A 110 22.74 8.23 35.35
N GLY A 111 21.86 9.20 35.57
CA GLY A 111 21.86 9.99 36.80
C GLY A 111 20.70 10.98 36.86
N HIS A 112 20.36 11.37 38.08
CA HIS A 112 19.45 12.45 38.42
C HIS A 112 20.25 13.56 39.10
N PHE A 113 20.02 14.82 38.72
CA PHE A 113 20.79 15.96 39.22
C PHE A 113 20.01 17.26 39.04
N ASP A 114 20.49 18.32 39.70
CA ASP A 114 20.12 19.70 39.45
C ASP A 114 21.33 20.48 38.91
N ARG A 115 21.10 21.42 38.00
CA ARG A 115 22.09 22.42 37.61
C ARG A 115 22.13 23.55 38.63
N LEU A 116 23.22 23.60 39.40
CA LEU A 116 23.41 24.59 40.46
C LEU A 116 24.73 25.33 40.24
N ARG A 117 24.75 26.61 40.63
CA ARG A 117 26.02 27.33 40.83
C ARG A 117 26.79 26.63 41.95
N GLY A 118 28.05 26.33 41.69
CA GLY A 118 28.94 25.79 42.71
C GLY A 118 28.96 26.73 43.90
N TYR A 119 28.87 26.19 45.11
CA TYR A 119 28.83 27.00 46.32
C TYR A 119 29.72 26.40 47.40
N ASN A 120 30.20 27.25 48.30
CA ASN A 120 30.92 26.78 49.47
C ASN A 120 29.92 26.15 50.45
N THR A 121 30.03 24.84 50.70
CA THR A 121 29.09 24.10 51.56
C THR A 121 29.06 24.56 53.02
N THR A 122 30.08 25.32 53.47
CA THR A 122 30.14 25.88 54.82
C THR A 122 29.60 27.31 54.90
N THR A 123 29.76 28.12 53.86
CA THR A 123 29.39 29.56 53.89
C THR A 123 28.21 29.93 52.99
N GLY A 124 27.80 29.06 52.06
CA GLY A 124 26.74 29.30 51.08
C GLY A 124 27.12 30.23 49.94
N GLU A 125 28.36 30.72 49.88
CA GLU A 125 28.81 31.67 48.85
C GLU A 125 28.90 30.96 47.49
N GLN A 126 28.12 31.46 46.51
CA GLN A 126 28.06 30.93 45.16
C GLN A 126 29.22 31.44 44.30
N ASN A 127 29.78 30.56 43.48
CA ASN A 127 30.75 30.88 42.45
C ASN A 127 30.04 31.01 41.07
N ASN A 128 30.81 31.34 40.04
CA ASN A 128 30.32 31.52 38.68
C ASN A 128 30.35 30.24 37.83
N VAL A 129 30.56 29.07 38.41
CA VAL A 129 30.59 27.79 37.67
C VAL A 129 29.28 27.06 37.92
N ILE A 130 28.56 26.71 36.86
CA ILE A 130 27.37 25.85 36.96
C ILE A 130 27.82 24.41 36.75
N SER A 131 27.40 23.52 37.64
CA SER A 131 27.74 22.09 37.63
C SER A 131 26.54 21.22 37.98
N GLU A 132 26.58 19.96 37.54
CA GLU A 132 25.58 18.95 37.90
C GLU A 132 25.81 18.50 39.36
N SER A 133 24.80 18.70 40.23
CA SER A 133 24.82 18.23 41.63
C SER A 133 23.69 17.25 41.88
N SER A 134 24.01 16.11 42.47
CA SER A 134 23.05 15.17 43.04
C SER A 134 23.11 15.11 44.57
N ALA A 135 23.90 16.00 45.19
CA ALA A 135 24.10 16.04 46.64
C ALA A 135 22.94 16.73 47.38
N ASP A 136 22.24 17.64 46.67
CA ASP A 136 21.26 18.56 47.26
C ASP A 136 19.80 18.13 47.00
N CYS A 137 19.57 17.03 46.28
CA CYS A 137 18.25 16.49 45.94
C CYS A 137 18.23 14.96 46.04
N GLN A 138 17.13 14.38 46.54
CA GLN A 138 16.89 12.95 46.30
C GLN A 138 16.59 12.70 44.82
N TRP A 139 16.83 11.49 44.34
CA TRP A 139 16.69 11.18 42.91
C TRP A 139 15.32 11.56 42.34
N TYR A 140 14.23 11.48 43.12
CA TYR A 140 12.88 11.86 42.72
C TYR A 140 12.59 13.36 42.83
N GLU A 141 13.37 14.10 43.62
CA GLU A 141 13.28 15.56 43.81
C GLU A 141 14.10 16.34 42.79
N CYS A 142 15.20 15.75 42.28
CA CYS A 142 16.02 16.39 41.26
C CYS A 142 15.19 16.67 40.00
N LYS A 143 15.36 17.84 39.40
CA LYS A 143 14.56 18.33 38.26
C LYS A 143 15.02 17.78 36.92
N GLU A 144 16.28 17.38 36.84
CA GLU A 144 16.93 16.98 35.60
C GLU A 144 17.44 15.54 35.69
N MET A 145 17.53 14.89 34.53
CA MET A 145 18.07 13.54 34.42
C MET A 145 18.79 13.35 33.09
N ARG A 146 19.62 12.32 33.05
CA ARG A 146 20.33 11.87 31.85
C ARG A 146 19.96 10.44 31.54
N VAL A 147 19.42 10.22 30.35
CA VAL A 147 18.95 8.90 29.90
C VAL A 147 20.00 8.29 28.99
N ASN A 148 20.27 7.00 29.20
CA ASN A 148 21.02 6.20 28.27
C ASN A 148 20.05 5.65 27.22
N TRP A 149 20.05 6.25 26.05
CA TRP A 149 19.24 5.81 24.92
C TRP A 149 19.80 4.55 24.24
N ALA A 150 21.02 4.14 24.59
CA ALA A 150 21.62 2.87 24.18
C ALA A 150 21.13 1.70 25.06
N GLY A 151 20.76 0.58 24.45
CA GLY A 151 20.38 -0.66 25.15
C GLY A 151 19.05 -1.22 24.65
N ASP A 152 18.69 -2.42 25.11
CA ASP A 152 17.51 -3.16 24.65
C ASP A 152 16.20 -2.48 25.09
N ALA A 153 15.85 -1.42 24.38
CA ALA A 153 14.87 -0.44 24.83
C ALA A 153 13.43 -0.90 24.61
N ARG A 154 13.18 -1.90 23.77
CA ARG A 154 11.83 -2.34 23.41
C ARG A 154 11.49 -3.66 24.10
N LEU A 155 10.36 -3.69 24.79
CA LEU A 155 9.89 -4.85 25.53
C LEU A 155 8.77 -5.57 24.75
N GLY A 156 9.17 -6.39 23.76
CA GLY A 156 8.27 -7.26 22.99
C GLY A 156 7.79 -6.73 21.61
N GLY A 157 7.38 -7.66 20.74
CA GLY A 157 6.83 -7.42 19.40
C GLY A 157 6.76 -8.68 18.53
N ASP A 158 5.85 -8.70 17.53
CA ASP A 158 5.59 -9.84 16.62
C ASP A 158 6.66 -10.04 15.52
N PHE A 159 7.64 -9.14 15.41
CA PHE A 159 8.62 -9.12 14.32
C PHE A 159 10.06 -9.14 14.83
N GLY A 160 10.63 -10.35 14.96
CA GLY A 160 12.04 -10.59 15.29
C GLY A 160 12.51 -10.05 16.65
N GLN A 161 13.48 -10.72 17.27
CA GLN A 161 14.24 -10.07 18.33
C GLN A 161 15.32 -9.22 17.66
N PHE A 162 15.16 -7.89 17.68
CA PHE A 162 16.27 -6.99 17.37
C PHE A 162 16.81 -6.40 18.67
N TYR A 163 18.13 -6.36 18.77
CA TYR A 163 18.84 -5.84 19.92
C TYR A 163 19.45 -4.49 19.52
N VAL A 164 19.11 -3.42 20.22
CA VAL A 164 19.74 -2.11 19.99
C VAL A 164 21.20 -2.18 20.47
N GLN A 165 22.16 -2.00 19.55
CA GLN A 165 23.59 -2.20 19.83
C GLN A 165 24.40 -0.90 19.92
N GLY A 166 23.96 0.19 19.29
CA GLY A 166 24.75 1.42 19.21
C GLY A 166 23.93 2.71 19.24
N PHE A 167 24.44 3.69 19.98
CA PHE A 167 24.02 5.08 20.03
C PHE A 167 25.31 5.91 19.95
N ASP A 168 25.47 6.73 18.91
CA ASP A 168 26.65 7.59 18.75
C ASP A 168 26.38 8.95 19.38
N GLU A 169 26.87 9.17 20.60
CA GLU A 169 26.70 10.43 21.34
C GLU A 169 27.32 11.65 20.63
N ASN A 170 28.21 11.43 19.65
CA ASN A 170 28.84 12.51 18.90
C ASN A 170 28.10 12.83 17.59
N ASP A 171 27.14 12.00 17.19
CA ASP A 171 26.29 12.28 16.05
C ASP A 171 25.23 13.31 16.47
N PRO A 172 25.22 14.53 15.89
CA PRO A 172 24.25 15.56 16.25
C PRO A 172 22.81 15.15 15.96
N ASP A 173 22.58 14.16 15.10
CA ASP A 173 21.26 13.61 14.81
C ASP A 173 20.90 12.42 15.71
N ALA A 174 21.76 11.96 16.61
CA ALA A 174 21.47 10.80 17.48
C ALA A 174 20.30 11.05 18.45
N LEU A 175 20.18 12.26 18.99
CA LEU A 175 19.11 12.67 19.91
C LEU A 175 18.64 14.09 19.59
N ILE A 176 17.35 14.22 19.28
CA ILE A 176 16.70 15.52 19.11
C ILE A 176 15.66 15.65 20.21
N VAL A 177 15.74 16.75 20.94
CA VAL A 177 14.78 17.10 21.98
C VAL A 177 14.23 18.49 21.67
N ASP A 178 13.05 18.51 21.07
CA ASP A 178 12.31 19.71 20.77
C ASP A 178 11.33 19.97 21.91
N LYS A 179 11.79 20.78 22.88
CA LYS A 179 11.02 21.10 24.09
C LYS A 179 9.80 21.96 23.79
N GLU A 180 9.88 22.81 22.76
CA GLU A 180 8.80 23.72 22.39
C GLU A 180 7.62 22.96 21.80
N ASN A 181 7.89 21.96 20.95
CA ASN A 181 6.85 21.15 20.33
C ASN A 181 6.62 19.79 21.03
N ASN A 182 7.19 19.60 22.22
CA ASN A 182 7.10 18.36 23.01
C ASN A 182 7.39 17.10 22.17
N TYR A 183 8.56 17.06 21.56
CA TYR A 183 9.00 15.98 20.67
C TYR A 183 10.39 15.46 21.06
N ILE A 184 10.54 14.14 21.03
CA ILE A 184 11.80 13.44 21.27
C ILE A 184 12.04 12.47 20.13
N GLU A 185 13.20 12.57 19.51
CA GLU A 185 13.69 11.64 18.49
C GLU A 185 14.98 11.01 18.95
N VAL A 186 15.09 9.70 18.79
CA VAL A 186 16.27 8.92 19.14
C VAL A 186 16.65 8.04 17.95
N ASN A 187 17.79 8.30 17.35
CA ASN A 187 18.33 7.50 16.26
C ASN A 187 19.36 6.50 16.82
N VAL A 188 19.11 5.22 16.59
CA VAL A 188 19.95 4.11 17.08
C VAL A 188 20.31 3.15 15.95
N ARG A 189 21.41 2.41 16.17
CA ARG A 189 21.78 1.25 15.37
C ARG A 189 21.33 -0.02 16.08
N ALA A 190 20.43 -0.75 15.45
CA ALA A 190 19.92 -2.02 15.96
C ALA A 190 20.50 -3.20 15.19
N PHE A 191 20.87 -4.26 15.89
CA PHE A 191 21.21 -5.53 15.29
C PHE A 191 19.96 -6.39 15.16
N MET A 192 19.61 -6.73 13.93
CA MET A 192 18.48 -7.58 13.62
C MET A 192 18.99 -8.88 13.01
N ALA A 193 18.54 -10.00 13.56
CA ALA A 193 18.83 -11.33 13.04
C ALA A 193 17.58 -11.96 12.40
N PRO A 194 17.76 -12.83 11.39
CA PRO A 194 16.65 -13.55 10.79
C PRO A 194 15.89 -14.41 11.81
N GLU A 195 14.57 -14.44 11.73
CA GLU A 195 13.72 -15.30 12.55
C GLU A 195 14.04 -16.78 12.27
N LEU A 196 13.92 -17.65 13.28
CA LEU A 196 14.03 -19.10 13.12
C LEU A 196 12.67 -19.68 12.71
N ASP A 197 12.69 -20.63 11.78
CA ASP A 197 11.51 -21.43 11.45
C ASP A 197 11.29 -22.46 12.56
N ARG A 198 10.19 -22.31 13.30
CA ARG A 198 9.93 -23.12 14.48
C ARG A 198 9.74 -24.59 14.12
N GLU A 199 8.93 -24.90 13.10
CA GLU A 199 8.60 -26.27 12.72
C GLU A 199 9.84 -27.01 12.21
N LEU A 200 10.63 -26.37 11.36
CA LEU A 200 11.85 -26.98 10.83
C LEU A 200 12.96 -27.04 11.88
N THR A 201 13.06 -26.06 12.77
CA THR A 201 14.00 -26.12 13.90
C THR A 201 13.67 -27.30 14.82
N GLU A 202 12.39 -27.49 15.14
CA GLU A 202 11.92 -28.63 15.94
C GLU A 202 12.13 -29.96 15.21
N TYR A 203 11.83 -30.03 13.90
CA TYR A 203 11.98 -31.23 13.09
C TYR A 203 13.45 -31.67 12.93
N TYR A 204 14.35 -30.74 12.65
CA TYR A 204 15.76 -31.04 12.39
C TYR A 204 16.64 -31.03 13.65
N GLY A 205 16.15 -30.53 14.78
CA GLY A 205 16.89 -30.48 16.04
C GLY A 205 18.05 -29.48 16.07
N PHE A 206 18.10 -28.54 15.14
CA PHE A 206 19.03 -27.40 15.12
C PHE A 206 18.33 -26.15 14.60
N PRO A 207 18.77 -24.92 14.99
CA PRO A 207 18.16 -23.68 14.52
C PRO A 207 18.17 -23.57 13.00
N VAL A 208 16.99 -23.46 12.39
CA VAL A 208 16.81 -23.22 10.95
C VAL A 208 16.39 -21.77 10.75
N PRO A 209 17.29 -20.86 10.33
CA PRO A 209 16.91 -19.50 9.98
C PRO A 209 15.92 -19.50 8.81
N LYS A 210 14.84 -18.71 8.90
CA LYS A 210 13.86 -18.58 7.82
C LYS A 210 14.50 -18.10 6.50
N CYS A 211 15.58 -17.32 6.55
CA CYS A 211 16.31 -16.93 5.35
C CYS A 211 17.05 -18.08 4.64
N TRP A 212 17.32 -19.21 5.28
CA TRP A 212 17.77 -20.42 4.55
C TRP A 212 16.68 -20.99 3.65
N LEU A 213 15.43 -20.66 3.94
CA LEU A 213 14.25 -21.18 3.25
C LEU A 213 13.79 -20.26 2.13
N TYR A 214 14.27 -19.01 2.06
CA TYR A 214 14.01 -18.08 0.97
C TYR A 214 15.29 -17.98 0.12
N SER A 215 15.50 -18.98 -0.75
CA SER A 215 16.69 -19.15 -1.57
C SER A 215 16.97 -17.93 -2.47
N ASN A 216 17.77 -16.97 -1.99
CA ASN A 216 18.33 -15.91 -2.81
C ASN A 216 19.86 -15.87 -2.57
N PRO A 217 20.69 -16.08 -3.61
CA PRO A 217 22.15 -16.09 -3.47
C PRO A 217 22.75 -14.74 -3.05
N TYR A 218 21.97 -13.66 -3.03
CA TYR A 218 22.39 -12.34 -2.58
C TYR A 218 21.87 -11.93 -1.20
N TRP A 219 20.98 -12.72 -0.59
CA TRP A 219 20.51 -12.43 0.77
C TRP A 219 21.55 -12.90 1.77
N ASP A 220 22.01 -11.97 2.60
CA ASP A 220 22.90 -12.31 3.69
C ASP A 220 22.05 -12.78 4.87
N CYS A 221 22.05 -14.09 5.09
CA CYS A 221 21.30 -14.74 6.17
C CYS A 221 22.02 -14.61 7.53
N ARG A 222 22.87 -13.60 7.68
CA ARG A 222 23.50 -13.19 8.94
C ARG A 222 22.70 -12.06 9.56
N GLY A 223 22.86 -11.89 10.88
CA GLY A 223 22.34 -10.69 11.52
C GLY A 223 23.09 -9.45 11.03
N GLN A 224 22.34 -8.37 10.86
CA GLN A 224 22.84 -7.12 10.29
C GLN A 224 22.48 -5.93 11.18
N THR A 225 23.31 -4.90 11.11
CA THR A 225 23.06 -3.63 11.79
C THR A 225 22.22 -2.73 10.88
N ILE A 226 21.05 -2.32 11.36
CA ILE A 226 20.08 -1.47 10.69
C ILE A 226 19.92 -0.15 11.46
N GLY A 227 19.52 0.92 10.76
CA GLY A 227 19.14 2.19 11.38
C GLY A 227 17.69 2.12 11.87
N VAL A 228 17.45 2.52 13.11
CA VAL A 228 16.12 2.59 13.71
C VAL A 228 15.94 3.95 14.38
N LYS A 229 14.80 4.58 14.12
CA LYS A 229 14.33 5.76 14.82
C LYS A 229 13.28 5.39 15.84
N LEU A 230 13.40 5.91 17.05
CA LEU A 230 12.34 5.96 18.05
C LEU A 230 11.85 7.41 18.14
N ALA A 231 10.56 7.64 17.98
CA ALA A 231 9.96 8.96 17.99
C ALA A 231 8.83 9.01 19.01
N PHE A 232 8.86 10.04 19.85
CA PHE A 232 7.86 10.29 20.89
C PHE A 232 7.34 11.72 20.74
N THR A 233 6.02 11.89 20.65
CA THR A 233 5.39 13.20 20.59
C THR A 233 4.26 13.30 21.60
N ARG A 234 4.20 14.38 22.35
CA ARG A 234 3.12 14.57 23.34
C ARG A 234 1.80 14.74 22.64
N MET A 235 0.77 14.06 23.15
CA MET A 235 -0.57 14.20 22.60
C MET A 235 -1.11 15.62 22.82
N PRO A 236 -2.01 16.12 21.95
CA PRO A 236 -2.73 17.37 22.21
C PRO A 236 -3.41 17.33 23.58
N HIS A 237 -3.18 18.35 24.40
CA HIS A 237 -3.67 18.40 25.79
C HIS A 237 -4.14 19.80 26.16
N GLU A 238 -4.97 19.88 27.20
CA GLU A 238 -5.28 21.14 27.89
C GLU A 238 -4.03 21.71 28.56
N PRO A 239 -3.96 23.01 28.88
CA PRO A 239 -2.81 23.59 29.56
C PRO A 239 -2.46 22.83 30.85
N ASP A 240 -1.17 22.56 31.04
CA ASP A 240 -0.68 21.97 32.27
C ASP A 240 -0.93 22.92 33.46
N THR A 241 -1.17 22.34 34.62
CA THR A 241 -1.38 23.08 35.87
C THR A 241 -0.34 22.70 36.91
N THR A 242 -0.31 23.42 38.03
CA THR A 242 0.57 23.10 39.15
C THR A 242 -0.30 22.78 40.35
N ASP A 243 0.00 21.66 41.02
CA ASP A 243 -0.69 21.32 42.27
C ASP A 243 -0.24 22.19 43.45
N ALA A 244 -0.84 21.94 44.63
CA ALA A 244 -0.56 22.70 45.85
C ALA A 244 0.90 22.58 46.32
N ASP A 245 1.61 21.54 45.90
CA ASP A 245 3.00 21.25 46.26
C ASP A 245 4.00 21.78 45.21
N GLY A 246 3.52 22.48 44.17
CA GLY A 246 4.38 23.06 43.15
C GLY A 246 4.76 22.09 42.03
N LYS A 247 4.14 20.90 41.96
CA LYS A 247 4.45 19.88 40.95
C LYS A 247 3.55 20.05 39.71
N LEU A 248 4.14 19.88 38.53
CA LEU A 248 3.41 19.95 37.27
C LEU A 248 2.42 18.77 37.15
N VAL A 249 1.16 19.09 36.86
CA VAL A 249 0.08 18.15 36.62
C VAL A 249 -0.34 18.27 35.16
N ALA A 250 -0.35 17.14 34.46
CA ALA A 250 -0.73 17.07 33.06
C ALA A 250 -2.14 17.61 32.85
N GLY A 251 -2.31 18.50 31.88
CA GLY A 251 -3.64 18.76 31.32
C GLY A 251 -4.22 17.49 30.71
N ALA A 252 -5.55 17.36 30.74
CA ALA A 252 -6.23 16.23 30.13
C ALA A 252 -5.96 16.20 28.60
N VAL A 253 -5.85 15.00 28.03
CA VAL A 253 -5.75 14.83 26.58
C VAL A 253 -6.98 15.43 25.91
N LYS A 254 -6.77 16.31 24.94
CA LYS A 254 -7.85 16.95 24.19
C LYS A 254 -8.55 15.92 23.31
N LYS A 255 -9.88 15.88 23.40
CA LYS A 255 -10.70 15.07 22.51
C LYS A 255 -10.85 15.81 21.18
N THR A 256 -10.02 15.48 20.21
CA THR A 256 -9.99 16.12 18.88
C THR A 256 -10.79 15.39 17.83
N PHE A 257 -11.05 14.10 18.02
CA PHE A 257 -11.66 13.23 17.01
C PHE A 257 -12.79 12.37 17.57
N ALA A 258 -13.82 12.16 16.74
CA ALA A 258 -14.96 11.29 17.03
C ALA A 258 -14.80 9.96 16.25
N PRO A 259 -14.57 8.82 16.93
CA PRO A 259 -14.39 7.52 16.29
C PRO A 259 -15.56 7.13 15.39
N LEU A 260 -15.25 6.53 14.23
CA LEU A 260 -16.25 5.93 13.34
C LEU A 260 -16.37 4.42 13.61
N GLU A 261 -17.47 4.01 14.22
CA GLU A 261 -17.76 2.57 14.37
C GLU A 261 -18.02 1.93 13.00
N TYR A 262 -17.28 0.85 12.75
CA TYR A 262 -17.15 0.20 11.45
C TYR A 262 -17.26 -1.32 11.57
N ASP A 263 -18.50 -1.78 11.72
CA ASP A 263 -18.83 -3.19 11.87
C ASP A 263 -18.54 -4.02 10.61
N ASP A 264 -18.81 -5.32 10.68
CA ASP A 264 -18.57 -6.24 9.57
C ASP A 264 -19.52 -5.99 8.37
N ARG A 265 -20.70 -5.38 8.58
CA ARG A 265 -21.61 -5.00 7.49
C ARG A 265 -21.03 -3.85 6.67
N LYS A 266 -20.49 -2.82 7.33
CA LYS A 266 -19.78 -1.72 6.67
C LYS A 266 -18.50 -2.21 5.99
N LEU A 267 -17.75 -3.11 6.63
CA LEU A 267 -16.55 -3.71 6.04
C LEU A 267 -16.86 -4.48 4.76
N GLN A 268 -17.90 -5.30 4.74
CA GLN A 268 -18.30 -6.06 3.55
C GLN A 268 -18.72 -5.17 2.37
N ARG A 269 -19.13 -3.93 2.64
CA ARG A 269 -19.48 -2.95 1.61
C ARG A 269 -18.24 -2.24 1.07
N PHE A 270 -17.47 -1.63 1.97
CA PHE A 270 -16.24 -0.93 1.64
C PHE A 270 -15.14 -1.31 2.65
N GLY A 271 -14.06 -1.87 2.13
CA GLY A 271 -12.90 -2.28 2.89
C GLY A 271 -12.13 -1.14 3.52
N TYR A 272 -12.26 -0.99 4.83
CA TYR A 272 -11.39 -0.14 5.63
C TYR A 272 -10.55 -0.96 6.61
N TYR A 273 -9.32 -0.53 6.86
CA TYR A 273 -8.57 -1.00 8.01
C TYR A 273 -9.29 -0.57 9.28
N ARG A 274 -9.19 -1.41 10.32
CA ARG A 274 -9.90 -1.19 11.58
C ARG A 274 -8.96 -1.31 12.76
N VAL A 275 -9.21 -0.50 13.79
CA VAL A 275 -8.75 -0.76 15.15
C VAL A 275 -9.81 -1.62 15.83
N THR A 276 -9.41 -2.74 16.42
CA THR A 276 -10.32 -3.62 17.17
C THR A 276 -10.05 -3.48 18.66
N ARG A 277 -11.07 -3.09 19.41
CA ARG A 277 -11.05 -2.96 20.87
C ARG A 277 -11.86 -4.10 21.47
N PHE A 278 -11.20 -4.96 22.22
CA PHE A 278 -11.89 -6.02 22.97
C PHE A 278 -12.41 -5.46 24.29
N HIS A 279 -13.62 -5.85 24.67
CA HIS A 279 -14.23 -5.50 25.94
C HIS A 279 -14.50 -6.77 26.75
N TYR A 280 -14.13 -6.73 28.03
CA TYR A 280 -14.34 -7.82 28.97
C TYR A 280 -15.68 -7.68 29.67
N ASP A 281 -16.46 -8.75 29.65
CA ASP A 281 -17.68 -8.88 30.43
C ASP A 281 -17.43 -9.77 31.65
N GLU A 282 -17.87 -9.35 32.84
CA GLU A 282 -17.62 -10.05 34.10
C GLU A 282 -18.23 -11.47 34.14
N HIS A 283 -19.34 -11.71 33.45
CA HIS A 283 -20.05 -12.98 33.45
C HIS A 283 -19.61 -13.90 32.30
N TYR A 284 -19.23 -13.34 31.16
CA TYR A 284 -19.00 -14.09 29.93
C TYR A 284 -17.59 -13.97 29.36
N GLY A 285 -16.73 -13.14 29.94
CA GLY A 285 -15.38 -12.84 29.48
C GLY A 285 -15.36 -12.02 28.18
N SER A 286 -14.23 -12.03 27.48
CA SER A 286 -14.09 -11.39 26.16
C SER A 286 -14.84 -12.19 25.09
N ARG A 287 -15.87 -11.58 24.48
CA ARG A 287 -16.67 -12.17 23.40
C ARG A 287 -16.59 -11.34 22.14
N GLU A 288 -16.75 -11.98 20.99
CA GLU A 288 -16.78 -11.28 19.71
C GLU A 288 -17.89 -10.22 19.65
N ALA A 289 -19.06 -10.49 20.23
CA ALA A 289 -20.17 -9.53 20.27
C ALA A 289 -19.86 -8.25 21.06
N ASN A 290 -18.84 -8.27 21.94
CA ASN A 290 -18.46 -7.13 22.77
C ASN A 290 -17.30 -6.33 22.16
N ARG A 291 -16.76 -6.76 21.00
CA ARG A 291 -15.66 -6.04 20.33
C ARG A 291 -16.19 -4.80 19.63
N LYS A 292 -15.46 -3.70 19.72
CA LYS A 292 -15.72 -2.50 18.92
C LYS A 292 -14.70 -2.41 17.81
N HIS A 293 -15.18 -2.09 16.61
CA HIS A 293 -14.33 -1.82 15.46
C HIS A 293 -14.42 -0.36 15.10
N TYR A 294 -13.29 0.34 15.08
CA TYR A 294 -13.21 1.70 14.59
C TYR A 294 -12.47 1.72 13.26
N ALA A 295 -13.04 2.38 12.25
CA ALA A 295 -12.33 2.59 10.98
C ALA A 295 -11.07 3.43 11.24
N ARG A 296 -10.00 3.10 10.53
CA ARG A 296 -8.80 3.93 10.48
C ARG A 296 -9.04 5.05 9.47
N ILE A 297 -9.29 6.27 9.92
CA ILE A 297 -9.61 7.41 9.04
C ILE A 297 -8.95 8.69 9.52
N TRP A 298 -8.78 9.64 8.61
CA TRP A 298 -8.31 10.98 8.93
C TRP A 298 -9.37 11.81 9.65
N ASN A 299 -8.93 12.72 10.51
CA ASN A 299 -9.78 13.79 10.98
C ASN A 299 -9.82 14.93 9.94
N LEU A 300 -10.86 14.97 9.11
CA LEU A 300 -11.06 16.03 8.11
C LEU A 300 -11.60 17.34 8.71
N TRP A 301 -11.69 17.46 10.03
CA TRP A 301 -12.37 18.55 10.71
C TRP A 301 -11.53 19.13 11.84
N GLU A 302 -11.45 20.46 11.90
CA GLU A 302 -10.81 21.16 13.02
C GLU A 302 -11.73 21.17 14.25
N THR A 303 -13.04 21.32 14.03
CA THR A 303 -14.05 21.42 15.10
C THR A 303 -14.96 20.19 15.12
N ASN A 304 -14.65 19.18 15.96
CA ASN A 304 -15.47 17.97 16.07
C ASN A 304 -16.50 18.00 17.21
N PHE A 305 -16.32 18.85 18.21
CA PHE A 305 -17.12 18.86 19.44
C PHE A 305 -17.61 20.26 19.79
N ARG A 306 -18.76 20.33 20.46
CA ARG A 306 -19.25 21.53 21.14
C ARG A 306 -18.47 21.73 22.45
N GLU A 307 -18.60 22.91 23.06
CA GLU A 307 -18.02 23.22 24.37
C GLU A 307 -18.48 22.25 25.48
N ASP A 308 -19.66 21.65 25.35
CA ASP A 308 -20.19 20.64 26.28
C ASP A 308 -19.67 19.21 26.05
N GLY A 309 -18.81 19.01 25.04
CA GLY A 309 -18.21 17.72 24.68
C GLY A 309 -19.08 16.84 23.77
N SER A 310 -20.28 17.28 23.36
CA SER A 310 -21.11 16.58 22.39
C SER A 310 -20.55 16.72 20.96
N VAL A 311 -20.75 15.70 20.12
CA VAL A 311 -20.26 15.69 18.73
C VAL A 311 -21.04 16.72 17.89
N LEU A 312 -20.33 17.56 17.14
CA LEU A 312 -20.92 18.47 16.15
C LEU A 312 -21.38 17.69 14.90
N PRO A 313 -22.54 18.00 14.31
CA PRO A 313 -22.92 17.51 12.98
C PRO A 313 -21.87 17.92 11.94
N MET A 314 -21.57 17.05 10.97
CA MET A 314 -20.55 17.32 9.95
C MET A 314 -20.81 18.61 9.16
N ALA A 315 -22.08 18.96 8.93
CA ALA A 315 -22.53 20.23 8.35
C ALA A 315 -21.96 21.48 9.03
N GLU A 316 -21.77 21.43 10.36
CA GLU A 316 -21.33 22.56 11.18
C GLU A 316 -19.81 22.58 11.41
N ARG A 317 -19.05 21.59 10.91
CA ARG A 317 -17.62 21.47 11.21
C ARG A 317 -16.75 22.26 10.23
N ASP A 318 -15.66 22.83 10.72
CA ASP A 318 -14.68 23.50 9.88
C ASP A 318 -13.71 22.50 9.23
N PRO A 319 -13.49 22.56 7.90
CA PRO A 319 -12.67 21.60 7.18
C PRO A 319 -11.17 21.75 7.52
N LYS A 320 -10.49 20.60 7.59
CA LYS A 320 -9.05 20.48 7.88
C LYS A 320 -8.35 19.65 6.79
N PRO A 321 -7.39 20.24 6.05
CA PRO A 321 -6.63 19.52 5.03
C PRO A 321 -5.70 18.44 5.61
N ILE A 322 -5.47 17.39 4.82
CA ILE A 322 -4.40 16.41 5.01
C ILE A 322 -3.16 16.94 4.29
N VAL A 323 -2.03 16.99 5.00
CA VAL A 323 -0.77 17.57 4.49
C VAL A 323 0.27 16.48 4.34
N TYR A 324 0.84 16.37 3.14
CA TYR A 324 1.92 15.45 2.79
C TYR A 324 3.17 16.22 2.37
N TYR A 325 4.34 15.69 2.73
CA TYR A 325 5.63 16.27 2.36
C TYR A 325 6.44 15.30 1.49
N LEU A 326 7.22 15.83 0.56
CA LEU A 326 8.25 15.06 -0.13
C LEU A 326 9.49 14.90 0.75
N ASN A 327 10.27 13.83 0.54
CA ASN A 327 11.59 13.71 1.17
C ASN A 327 12.65 14.49 0.38
N ARG A 328 13.74 14.91 1.03
CA ARG A 328 14.82 15.72 0.40
C ARG A 328 15.35 15.14 -0.92
N GLN A 329 15.45 13.81 -0.99
CA GLN A 329 15.98 13.07 -2.13
C GLN A 329 14.94 12.74 -3.21
N PHE A 330 13.74 13.32 -3.13
CA PHE A 330 12.67 13.04 -4.08
C PHE A 330 13.07 13.46 -5.51
N PRO A 331 12.83 12.62 -6.54
CA PRO A 331 13.26 12.92 -7.90
C PRO A 331 12.64 14.20 -8.46
N GLY A 332 13.49 15.15 -8.83
CA GLY A 332 13.12 16.52 -9.25
C GLY A 332 13.52 17.60 -8.25
N LEU A 333 13.85 17.23 -7.00
CA LEU A 333 14.41 18.15 -6.00
C LEU A 333 15.94 18.29 -6.10
N PRO A 334 16.54 19.36 -5.54
CA PRO A 334 17.98 19.62 -5.64
C PRO A 334 18.90 18.51 -5.11
N GLU A 335 18.44 17.73 -4.12
CA GLU A 335 19.19 16.62 -3.52
C GLU A 335 18.86 15.24 -4.14
N ALA A 336 18.08 15.21 -5.22
CA ALA A 336 17.81 14.00 -5.97
C ALA A 336 19.09 13.38 -6.56
N ALA A 337 19.04 12.06 -6.81
CA ALA A 337 20.15 11.37 -7.45
C ALA A 337 20.42 11.96 -8.86
N PRO A 338 21.68 12.27 -9.23
CA PRO A 338 21.98 12.86 -10.53
C PRO A 338 21.46 11.99 -11.70
N GLY A 339 20.69 12.61 -12.59
CA GLY A 339 20.09 11.92 -13.74
C GLY A 339 18.82 11.12 -13.44
N SER A 340 18.26 11.22 -12.22
CA SER A 340 16.94 10.67 -11.92
C SER A 340 15.86 11.36 -12.75
N VAL A 341 14.83 10.61 -13.13
CA VAL A 341 13.64 11.15 -13.80
C VAL A 341 12.92 12.11 -12.84
N ASP A 342 12.57 13.31 -13.31
CA ASP A 342 11.74 14.24 -12.53
C ASP A 342 10.32 13.68 -12.34
N LEU A 343 9.91 13.50 -11.09
CA LEU A 343 8.60 12.95 -10.70
C LEU A 343 7.68 13.99 -10.04
N LEU A 344 8.05 15.28 -9.99
CA LEU A 344 7.28 16.30 -9.26
C LEU A 344 5.86 16.49 -9.81
N SER A 345 5.70 16.50 -11.14
CA SER A 345 4.36 16.60 -11.75
C SER A 345 3.52 15.36 -11.50
N SER A 346 4.14 14.18 -11.48
CA SER A 346 3.48 12.91 -11.16
C SER A 346 3.06 12.84 -9.69
N ALA A 347 3.87 13.37 -8.77
CA ALA A 347 3.50 13.50 -7.36
C ALA A 347 2.32 14.46 -7.18
N GLN A 348 2.30 15.56 -7.94
CA GLN A 348 1.18 16.48 -7.93
C GLN A 348 -0.11 15.86 -8.50
N GLU A 349 -0.01 15.09 -9.59
CA GLU A 349 -1.15 14.37 -10.17
C GLU A 349 -1.82 13.43 -9.15
N VAL A 350 -1.01 12.71 -8.37
CA VAL A 350 -1.48 11.86 -7.26
C VAL A 350 -2.23 12.68 -6.21
N ALA A 351 -1.67 13.83 -5.81
CA ALA A 351 -2.29 14.73 -4.85
C ALA A 351 -3.59 15.35 -5.37
N ASP A 352 -3.67 15.69 -6.65
CA ASP A 352 -4.86 16.28 -7.29
C ASP A 352 -6.02 15.27 -7.33
N GLN A 353 -5.73 14.00 -7.61
CA GLN A 353 -6.76 12.96 -7.62
C GLN A 353 -7.35 12.73 -6.23
N TRP A 354 -6.52 12.55 -5.20
CA TRP A 354 -6.99 12.38 -3.82
C TRP A 354 -7.69 13.64 -3.28
N ASP A 355 -7.21 14.84 -3.65
CA ASP A 355 -7.88 16.09 -3.33
C ASP A 355 -9.32 16.12 -3.85
N GLY A 356 -9.53 15.78 -5.12
CA GLY A 356 -10.86 15.76 -5.72
C GLY A 356 -11.84 14.85 -4.98
N VAL A 357 -11.39 13.65 -4.60
CA VAL A 357 -12.21 12.68 -3.86
C VAL A 357 -12.54 13.16 -2.44
N LEU A 358 -11.55 13.73 -1.75
CA LEU A 358 -11.73 14.22 -0.37
C LEU A 358 -12.58 15.49 -0.31
N VAL A 359 -12.41 16.42 -1.25
CA VAL A 359 -13.26 17.61 -1.41
C VAL A 359 -14.71 17.20 -1.65
N LYS A 360 -14.95 16.24 -2.55
CA LYS A 360 -16.30 15.72 -2.81
C LYS A 360 -16.94 15.15 -1.55
N ALA A 361 -16.23 14.30 -0.82
CA ALA A 361 -16.75 13.70 0.41
C ALA A 361 -17.00 14.75 1.50
N ALA A 362 -16.08 15.69 1.72
CA ALA A 362 -16.27 16.76 2.68
C ALA A 362 -17.44 17.70 2.29
N ALA A 363 -17.65 17.97 1.01
CA ALA A 363 -18.74 18.80 0.51
C ALA A 363 -20.10 18.11 0.74
N GLN A 364 -20.17 16.81 0.43
CA GLN A 364 -21.34 15.96 0.74
C GLN A 364 -21.63 15.92 2.24
N ALA A 365 -20.61 15.73 3.08
CA ALA A 365 -20.73 15.71 4.54
C ALA A 365 -21.28 17.04 5.08
N LYS A 366 -20.94 18.15 4.41
CA LYS A 366 -21.42 19.48 4.76
C LYS A 366 -22.76 19.88 4.14
N GLY A 367 -23.21 19.16 3.10
CA GLY A 367 -24.41 19.52 2.34
C GLY A 367 -24.23 20.77 1.48
N VAL A 368 -23.01 21.02 0.98
CA VAL A 368 -22.68 22.14 0.07
C VAL A 368 -22.09 21.60 -1.24
N ASP A 369 -22.01 22.45 -2.27
CA ASP A 369 -21.26 22.10 -3.48
C ASP A 369 -19.74 22.19 -3.26
N GLU A 370 -18.97 21.51 -4.13
CA GLU A 370 -17.51 21.46 -4.01
C GLU A 370 -16.87 22.84 -4.08
N ALA A 371 -17.34 23.76 -4.93
CA ALA A 371 -16.77 25.10 -5.03
C ALA A 371 -16.98 25.91 -3.75
N THR A 372 -18.16 25.78 -3.12
CA THR A 372 -18.46 26.36 -1.81
C THR A 372 -17.55 25.77 -0.73
N LEU A 373 -17.33 24.45 -0.69
CA LEU A 373 -16.39 23.84 0.26
C LEU A 373 -14.98 24.40 0.06
N ARG A 374 -14.49 24.46 -1.18
CA ARG A 374 -13.15 24.96 -1.49
C ARG A 374 -12.94 26.40 -0.96
N GLY A 375 -13.98 27.23 -0.97
CA GLY A 375 -13.95 28.57 -0.37
C GLY A 375 -13.97 28.60 1.17
N GLN A 376 -14.36 27.52 1.82
CA GLN A 376 -14.40 27.38 3.30
C GLN A 376 -13.14 26.74 3.88
N ILE A 377 -12.35 26.06 3.06
CA ILE A 377 -11.06 25.51 3.48
C ILE A 377 -10.13 26.68 3.79
N PRO A 378 -9.51 26.73 4.99
CA PRO A 378 -8.70 27.86 5.41
C PRO A 378 -7.70 28.29 4.34
N SER A 379 -7.78 29.56 3.93
CA SER A 379 -6.72 30.17 3.13
C SER A 379 -5.47 30.26 4.00
N CYS A 380 -4.32 29.92 3.43
CA CYS A 380 -3.04 30.34 3.99
C CYS A 380 -3.09 31.85 4.30
N ALA A 381 -2.50 32.27 5.43
CA ALA A 381 -2.41 33.69 5.78
C ALA A 381 -1.86 34.47 4.57
N ASP A 382 -2.54 35.57 4.23
CA ASP A 382 -2.16 36.54 3.19
C ASP A 382 -2.34 36.17 1.71
N GLY A 383 -3.05 35.09 1.37
CA GLY A 383 -3.58 34.90 0.01
C GLY A 383 -2.56 34.69 -1.11
N ALA A 384 -1.31 34.36 -0.77
CA ALA A 384 -0.20 34.22 -1.71
C ALA A 384 0.08 32.77 -2.18
N CYS A 385 -0.60 31.76 -1.63
CA CYS A 385 -0.30 30.36 -1.91
C CYS A 385 -1.25 29.79 -2.98
N GLY A 386 -0.69 29.15 -4.02
CA GLY A 386 -1.41 28.59 -5.17
C GLY A 386 -2.29 27.35 -4.91
N ASP A 387 -2.44 26.92 -3.66
CA ASP A 387 -3.15 25.70 -3.23
C ASP A 387 -4.40 26.00 -2.36
N GLN A 388 -5.11 27.12 -2.62
CA GLN A 388 -6.37 27.41 -1.92
C GLN A 388 -7.43 26.34 -2.20
N GLY A 389 -8.20 25.99 -1.17
CA GLY A 389 -9.36 25.13 -1.34
C GLY A 389 -9.04 23.65 -1.52
N ARG A 390 -7.94 23.15 -0.96
CA ARG A 390 -7.55 21.74 -1.07
C ARG A 390 -7.72 20.98 0.25
N MET A 391 -8.32 19.80 0.19
CA MET A 391 -8.38 18.85 1.31
C MET A 391 -7.15 17.92 1.33
N PHE A 392 -6.43 17.78 0.21
CA PHE A 392 -5.15 17.08 0.15
C PHE A 392 -4.07 18.01 -0.41
N VAL A 393 -3.09 18.34 0.42
CA VAL A 393 -2.01 19.27 0.10
C VAL A 393 -0.68 18.53 0.06
N LEU A 394 0.06 18.71 -1.04
CA LEU A 394 1.42 18.19 -1.20
C LEU A 394 2.44 19.34 -1.12
N CYS A 395 3.15 19.40 0.00
CA CYS A 395 4.27 20.30 0.22
C CYS A 395 5.50 19.77 -0.52
N ARG A 396 5.89 20.48 -1.58
CA ARG A 396 6.89 20.02 -2.55
C ARG A 396 8.32 20.15 -2.03
N ASN A 397 8.60 21.15 -1.22
CA ASN A 397 9.96 21.37 -0.71
C ASN A 397 10.15 20.74 0.68
N ASN A 398 11.35 20.24 0.89
CA ASN A 398 11.83 19.78 2.19
C ASN A 398 13.33 20.10 2.26
N PRO A 399 13.79 21.00 3.15
CA PRO A 399 12.99 21.79 4.10
C PRO A 399 11.95 22.70 3.44
N VAL A 400 10.91 23.07 4.20
CA VAL A 400 9.84 23.97 3.72
C VAL A 400 10.43 25.28 3.22
N ALA A 401 10.05 25.72 2.02
CA ALA A 401 10.54 26.94 1.40
C ALA A 401 9.72 28.17 1.82
N GLU A 402 10.25 29.39 1.58
CA GLU A 402 9.53 30.64 1.90
C GLU A 402 8.27 30.83 1.04
N ASP A 403 8.24 30.28 -0.16
CA ASP A 403 7.13 30.34 -1.12
C ASP A 403 6.17 29.15 -1.02
N ASP A 404 6.44 28.18 -0.13
CA ASP A 404 5.51 27.08 0.12
C ASP A 404 4.20 27.57 0.75
N PRO A 405 3.10 26.84 0.53
CA PRO A 405 1.84 27.10 1.23
C PRO A 405 2.02 27.19 2.75
N ALA A 406 1.39 28.16 3.43
CA ALA A 406 1.51 28.31 4.88
C ALA A 406 1.08 27.06 5.67
N VAL A 407 0.20 26.24 5.08
CA VAL A 407 -0.20 24.94 5.63
C VAL A 407 0.94 23.92 5.71
N CYS A 408 2.02 24.11 4.94
CA CYS A 408 3.26 23.35 5.01
C CYS A 408 4.09 23.68 6.26
N GLY A 409 3.74 24.73 7.00
CA GLY A 409 4.43 25.16 8.21
C GLY A 409 5.51 26.21 7.94
N PRO A 410 6.31 26.56 8.97
CA PRO A 410 7.33 27.60 8.86
C PRO A 410 8.44 27.25 7.87
N ALA A 411 8.91 28.24 7.10
CA ALA A 411 10.07 28.08 6.24
C ALA A 411 11.31 27.60 7.03
N GLY A 412 12.06 26.67 6.44
CA GLY A 412 13.20 25.99 7.06
C GLY A 412 12.84 24.76 7.90
N THR A 413 11.55 24.43 8.07
CA THR A 413 11.15 23.22 8.78
C THR A 413 11.57 21.98 7.98
N GLU A 414 12.43 21.14 8.56
CA GLU A 414 12.87 19.87 7.97
C GLU A 414 11.95 18.72 8.41
N ILE A 415 11.41 17.98 7.45
CA ILE A 415 10.55 16.82 7.72
C ILE A 415 11.38 15.55 7.60
N ARG A 416 11.47 14.81 8.71
CA ARG A 416 12.32 13.62 8.84
C ARG A 416 11.50 12.33 8.82
N LEU A 417 12.06 11.32 8.17
CA LEU A 417 11.51 9.96 8.15
C LEU A 417 11.23 9.45 9.57
N GLY A 418 10.05 8.89 9.82
CA GLY A 418 9.70 8.31 11.13
C GLY A 418 9.09 9.30 12.13
N ASP A 419 9.04 10.60 11.85
CA ASP A 419 8.39 11.60 12.72
C ASP A 419 6.85 11.46 12.65
N PRO A 420 6.17 11.09 13.76
CA PRO A 420 4.72 10.89 13.82
C PRO A 420 3.90 12.17 13.64
N ARG A 421 4.51 13.36 13.64
CA ARG A 421 3.81 14.64 13.45
C ARG A 421 3.51 14.95 11.98
N TYR A 422 4.21 14.31 11.04
CA TYR A 422 4.15 14.64 9.63
C TYR A 422 3.88 13.41 8.75
N SER A 423 3.18 13.64 7.64
CA SER A 423 2.94 12.62 6.62
C SER A 423 3.84 12.81 5.42
N MET A 424 4.24 11.74 4.75
CA MET A 424 5.19 11.84 3.64
C MET A 424 4.78 11.00 2.43
N LEU A 425 5.02 11.54 1.24
CA LEU A 425 5.16 10.75 0.02
C LEU A 425 6.66 10.56 -0.21
N TYR A 426 7.14 9.38 0.16
CA TYR A 426 8.56 9.12 0.36
C TYR A 426 9.12 8.28 -0.80
N TRP A 427 10.08 8.83 -1.53
CA TRP A 427 10.85 8.08 -2.51
C TRP A 427 12.08 7.46 -1.86
N GLN A 428 12.21 6.14 -1.92
CA GLN A 428 13.40 5.42 -1.45
C GLN A 428 14.37 5.18 -2.63
N PRO A 429 15.43 5.99 -2.79
CA PRO A 429 16.31 5.90 -3.95
C PRO A 429 17.34 4.76 -3.83
N THR A 430 17.73 4.37 -2.62
CA THR A 430 18.75 3.33 -2.45
C THR A 430 18.15 1.94 -2.66
N PRO A 431 18.83 1.05 -3.41
CA PRO A 431 18.35 -0.30 -3.63
C PRO A 431 18.38 -1.10 -2.33
N GLN A 432 17.36 -1.94 -2.12
CA GLN A 432 17.25 -2.86 -1.01
C GLN A 432 16.76 -4.21 -1.54
N ALA A 433 17.36 -5.33 -1.09
CA ALA A 433 17.00 -6.64 -1.61
C ALA A 433 15.65 -7.16 -1.07
N GLY A 434 15.22 -6.68 0.10
CA GLY A 434 13.98 -7.06 0.76
C GLY A 434 12.82 -6.06 0.59
N SER A 435 13.01 -4.94 -0.12
CA SER A 435 11.96 -3.92 -0.22
C SER A 435 10.80 -4.33 -1.14
N PRO A 436 9.56 -3.95 -0.77
CA PRO A 436 8.39 -4.06 -1.65
C PRO A 436 8.44 -3.01 -2.79
N GLY A 437 7.36 -2.89 -3.58
CA GLY A 437 7.17 -1.83 -4.57
C GLY A 437 6.61 -0.56 -3.96
N GLY A 438 5.51 -0.72 -3.23
CA GLY A 438 4.96 0.29 -2.35
C GLY A 438 4.79 -0.22 -0.93
N PHE A 439 4.71 0.70 0.02
CA PHE A 439 4.34 0.42 1.40
C PHE A 439 3.67 1.65 2.02
N GLY A 440 2.45 1.49 2.53
CA GLY A 440 1.59 2.59 2.97
C GLY A 440 1.17 2.47 4.42
N PRO A 441 2.11 2.51 5.39
CA PRO A 441 1.76 2.45 6.80
C PRO A 441 1.09 3.74 7.26
N MET A 442 0.03 3.55 8.03
CA MET A 442 -0.68 4.58 8.77
C MET A 442 -0.35 4.49 10.27
N ARG A 443 -0.02 5.62 10.87
CA ARG A 443 0.19 5.76 12.31
C ARG A 443 -1.14 6.12 12.95
N THR A 444 -1.89 5.09 13.28
CA THR A 444 -3.25 5.23 13.78
C THR A 444 -3.29 5.15 15.29
N ASP A 445 -4.02 6.06 15.88
CA ASP A 445 -4.36 6.04 17.29
C ASP A 445 -5.07 4.72 17.67
N PRO A 446 -4.48 3.90 18.57
CA PRO A 446 -4.93 2.54 18.86
C PRO A 446 -6.22 2.48 19.70
N VAL A 447 -6.74 3.63 20.13
CA VAL A 447 -7.98 3.74 20.92
C VAL A 447 -9.13 4.24 20.06
N THR A 448 -8.87 5.19 19.16
CA THR A 448 -9.92 5.91 18.42
C THR A 448 -10.03 5.56 16.94
N GLY A 449 -8.97 5.03 16.33
CA GLY A 449 -8.89 4.87 14.88
C GLY A 449 -8.52 6.14 14.12
N GLU A 450 -8.20 7.25 14.79
CA GLU A 450 -7.70 8.45 14.12
C GLU A 450 -6.33 8.19 13.47
N ILE A 451 -6.20 8.46 12.18
CA ILE A 451 -4.89 8.50 11.52
C ILE A 451 -4.22 9.82 11.91
N VAL A 452 -3.10 9.72 12.63
CA VAL A 452 -2.33 10.89 13.12
C VAL A 452 -1.32 11.34 12.06
N SER A 453 -0.61 10.39 11.48
CA SER A 453 0.24 10.60 10.30
C SER A 453 0.30 9.33 9.47
N ALA A 454 0.73 9.44 8.22
CA ALA A 454 0.95 8.27 7.37
C ALA A 454 2.09 8.51 6.38
N THR A 455 2.70 7.45 5.86
CA THR A 455 3.80 7.59 4.90
C THR A 455 3.60 6.62 3.75
N SER A 456 3.59 7.12 2.53
CA SER A 456 3.57 6.30 1.31
C SER A 456 5.00 6.13 0.81
N TYR A 457 5.61 4.97 1.06
CA TYR A 457 6.94 4.64 0.58
C TYR A 457 6.88 4.08 -0.83
N ILE A 458 7.67 4.64 -1.74
CA ILE A 458 7.84 4.14 -3.11
C ILE A 458 9.29 3.73 -3.30
N TYR A 459 9.53 2.44 -3.54
CA TYR A 459 10.89 1.87 -3.62
C TYR A 459 11.45 1.96 -5.05
N GLY A 460 11.91 3.16 -5.39
CA GLY A 460 12.28 3.58 -6.73
C GLY A 460 13.28 2.70 -7.47
N ALA A 461 14.25 2.11 -6.77
CA ALA A 461 15.25 1.25 -7.40
C ALA A 461 14.66 -0.04 -8.04
N GLY A 462 13.51 -0.51 -7.55
CA GLY A 462 12.74 -1.58 -8.19
C GLY A 462 12.16 -1.11 -9.51
N TYR A 463 11.42 0.01 -9.49
CA TYR A 463 10.78 0.58 -10.68
C TYR A 463 11.76 1.00 -11.77
N GLU A 464 12.89 1.61 -11.41
CA GLU A 464 13.94 2.00 -12.36
C GLU A 464 14.50 0.80 -13.13
N ARG A 465 14.60 -0.35 -12.45
CA ARG A 465 15.01 -1.63 -13.04
C ARG A 465 13.91 -2.21 -13.93
N HIS A 466 12.65 -2.14 -13.48
CA HIS A 466 11.51 -2.60 -14.25
C HIS A 466 11.32 -1.79 -15.54
N ALA A 467 11.35 -0.46 -15.47
CA ALA A 467 11.24 0.41 -16.64
C ALA A 467 12.36 0.15 -17.67
N ALA A 468 13.61 -0.04 -17.21
CA ALA A 468 14.71 -0.42 -18.09
C ALA A 468 14.50 -1.79 -18.76
N TYR A 469 13.99 -2.77 -18.01
CA TYR A 469 13.67 -4.09 -18.53
C TYR A 469 12.56 -4.05 -19.60
N ILE A 470 11.54 -3.22 -19.41
CA ILE A 470 10.47 -3.01 -20.41
C ILE A 470 11.05 -2.41 -21.70
N VAL A 471 11.96 -1.44 -21.60
CA VAL A 471 12.62 -0.84 -22.77
C VAL A 471 13.45 -1.85 -23.55
N ASP A 472 14.23 -2.70 -22.87
CA ASP A 472 14.96 -3.79 -23.54
C ASP A 472 14.02 -4.71 -24.31
N LEU A 473 12.86 -5.03 -23.73
CA LEU A 473 11.85 -5.86 -24.38
C LEU A 473 11.24 -5.18 -25.61
N MET A 474 10.96 -3.87 -25.53
CA MET A 474 10.47 -3.11 -26.68
C MET A 474 11.47 -3.14 -27.85
N ARG A 475 12.78 -3.06 -27.58
CA ARG A 475 13.83 -3.15 -28.61
C ARG A 475 13.90 -4.52 -29.28
N LEU A 476 13.76 -5.60 -28.50
CA LEU A 476 13.67 -6.96 -29.04
C LEU A 476 12.50 -7.09 -30.01
N LEU A 477 11.33 -6.54 -29.66
CA LEU A 477 10.11 -6.65 -30.47
C LEU A 477 10.18 -5.88 -31.78
N LEU A 478 10.96 -4.80 -31.81
CA LEU A 478 11.24 -4.05 -33.03
C LEU A 478 12.30 -4.71 -33.93
N GLU A 479 12.85 -5.85 -33.52
CA GLU A 479 13.99 -6.49 -34.19
C GLU A 479 15.23 -5.57 -34.23
N GLU A 480 15.30 -4.54 -33.36
CA GLU A 480 16.52 -3.73 -33.16
C GLU A 480 17.61 -4.54 -32.45
N THR A 481 17.22 -5.63 -31.78
CA THR A 481 18.10 -6.63 -31.19
C THR A 481 17.60 -8.00 -31.64
N ASP A 482 18.47 -8.85 -32.16
CA ASP A 482 18.08 -10.21 -32.53
C ASP A 482 17.88 -11.09 -31.29
N ILE A 483 17.05 -12.12 -31.43
CA ILE A 483 16.67 -12.99 -30.32
C ILE A 483 17.86 -13.77 -29.74
N GLU A 484 18.85 -14.12 -30.56
CA GLU A 484 20.05 -14.84 -30.10
C GLU A 484 20.93 -13.94 -29.22
N SER A 485 21.11 -12.68 -29.61
CA SER A 485 21.80 -11.65 -28.82
C SER A 485 21.09 -11.39 -27.48
N PHE A 486 19.76 -11.31 -27.48
CA PHE A 486 18.96 -11.08 -26.28
C PHE A 486 18.99 -12.26 -25.28
N GLU A 487 18.85 -13.50 -25.77
CA GLU A 487 18.88 -14.71 -24.93
C GLU A 487 20.26 -14.92 -24.28
N ASN A 488 21.33 -14.67 -25.04
CA ASN A 488 22.71 -14.79 -24.59
C ASN A 488 23.21 -13.58 -23.78
N ALA A 489 22.36 -12.55 -23.59
CA ALA A 489 22.67 -11.29 -22.94
C ALA A 489 23.84 -10.50 -23.60
N GLU A 490 24.05 -10.66 -24.90
CA GLU A 490 25.11 -9.97 -25.66
C GLU A 490 24.81 -8.47 -25.80
N ASP A 491 23.54 -8.12 -25.95
CA ASP A 491 23.02 -6.76 -25.89
C ASP A 491 23.31 -6.09 -24.53
N LEU A 492 23.07 -6.82 -23.44
CA LEU A 492 23.31 -6.38 -22.08
C LEU A 492 24.81 -6.18 -21.83
N VAL A 493 25.66 -7.04 -22.40
CA VAL A 493 27.12 -6.89 -22.31
C VAL A 493 27.59 -5.59 -22.95
N ALA A 494 27.07 -5.23 -24.13
CA ALA A 494 27.39 -3.95 -24.77
C ALA A 494 26.89 -2.75 -23.93
N GLN A 495 25.70 -2.85 -23.35
CA GLN A 495 25.15 -1.82 -22.47
C GLN A 495 25.94 -1.68 -21.15
N LEU A 496 26.35 -2.80 -20.54
CA LEU A 496 27.15 -2.82 -19.31
C LEU A 496 28.55 -2.26 -19.56
N GLN A 497 29.18 -2.58 -20.68
CA GLN A 497 30.45 -1.98 -21.09
C GLN A 497 30.32 -0.46 -21.30
N ALA A 498 29.24 -0.01 -21.93
CA ALA A 498 28.94 1.42 -22.10
C ALA A 498 28.63 2.13 -20.78
N SER A 499 28.02 1.43 -19.81
CA SER A 499 27.74 1.92 -18.45
C SER A 499 28.99 1.97 -17.58
N GLU A 500 29.87 0.98 -17.68
CA GLU A 500 31.17 0.94 -16.99
C GLU A 500 32.11 2.06 -17.43
N LEU A 501 32.09 2.40 -18.73
CA LEU A 501 32.78 3.58 -19.27
C LEU A 501 32.28 4.89 -18.65
N ARG A 502 31.00 4.96 -18.23
CA ARG A 502 30.44 6.11 -17.51
C ARG A 502 30.80 6.11 -16.02
N ARG A 503 31.07 4.94 -15.41
CA ARG A 503 31.15 4.79 -13.94
C ARG A 503 32.56 4.80 -13.34
N LYS A 504 33.64 4.91 -14.14
CA LYS A 504 35.05 4.97 -13.69
C LYS A 504 35.39 4.00 -12.54
N ALA A 505 34.88 2.77 -12.55
CA ALA A 505 35.13 1.76 -11.51
C ALA A 505 36.04 0.64 -12.02
N SER A 506 36.96 0.18 -11.18
CA SER A 506 37.90 -0.90 -11.47
C SER A 506 37.17 -2.26 -11.55
N PRO A 507 37.44 -3.11 -12.56
CA PRO A 507 36.82 -4.43 -12.65
C PRO A 507 37.40 -5.37 -11.58
N ALA A 508 36.56 -5.90 -10.70
CA ALA A 508 36.87 -7.11 -9.91
C ALA A 508 36.34 -8.36 -10.63
N ALA A 509 37.05 -9.47 -10.48
CA ALA A 509 36.97 -10.71 -11.26
C ALA A 509 35.56 -11.10 -11.73
N ARG A 510 35.38 -11.17 -13.05
CA ARG A 510 34.14 -11.56 -13.72
C ARG A 510 34.29 -12.94 -14.35
N LEU A 511 33.20 -13.70 -14.40
CA LEU A 511 33.01 -14.72 -15.43
C LEU A 511 33.25 -14.06 -16.79
N SER A 512 34.01 -14.70 -17.68
CA SER A 512 34.22 -14.15 -19.01
C SER A 512 32.90 -14.16 -19.78
N ILE A 513 32.75 -13.26 -20.75
CA ILE A 513 31.58 -13.22 -21.66
C ILE A 513 31.35 -14.60 -22.29
N GLN A 514 32.46 -15.30 -22.57
CA GLN A 514 32.45 -16.66 -23.09
C GLN A 514 31.85 -17.69 -22.11
N ASP A 515 32.05 -17.52 -20.80
CA ASP A 515 31.53 -18.42 -19.76
C ASP A 515 30.00 -18.29 -19.59
N ILE A 516 29.46 -17.08 -19.78
CA ILE A 516 28.01 -16.83 -19.75
C ILE A 516 27.35 -17.46 -20.98
N GLN A 517 27.88 -17.19 -22.17
CA GLN A 517 27.40 -17.74 -23.45
C GLN A 517 27.43 -19.29 -23.50
N ASN A 518 28.37 -19.92 -22.80
CA ASN A 518 28.48 -21.38 -22.77
C ASN A 518 27.40 -22.05 -21.91
N SER A 519 26.78 -21.33 -20.96
CA SER A 519 25.73 -21.87 -20.09
C SER A 519 24.33 -21.86 -20.73
N HIS A 520 24.12 -21.07 -21.79
CA HIS A 520 22.81 -20.78 -22.40
C HIS A 520 22.46 -21.65 -23.61
N ARG A 521 23.40 -22.45 -24.11
CA ARG A 521 23.14 -23.29 -25.29
C ARG A 521 22.46 -24.57 -24.85
N HIS A 522 21.14 -24.67 -25.05
CA HIS A 522 20.38 -25.84 -25.50
C HIS A 522 18.88 -25.62 -25.21
N GLU A 523 18.09 -25.10 -26.17
CA GLU A 523 16.65 -25.43 -26.32
C GLU A 523 15.97 -24.75 -27.53
N ARG A 524 14.87 -25.35 -28.03
CA ARG A 524 14.03 -24.89 -29.15
C ARG A 524 13.14 -23.67 -28.82
N ILE A 525 13.63 -22.70 -28.04
CA ILE A 525 12.85 -21.50 -27.66
C ILE A 525 12.80 -20.45 -28.79
N LEU A 526 13.81 -20.44 -29.65
CA LEU A 526 13.97 -19.53 -30.79
C LEU A 526 12.76 -19.51 -31.75
N ASP A 527 12.18 -20.68 -32.05
CA ASP A 527 10.99 -20.75 -32.93
C ASP A 527 9.74 -20.16 -32.26
N LYS A 528 9.58 -20.36 -30.94
CA LYS A 528 8.41 -19.85 -30.20
C LYS A 528 8.45 -18.33 -29.99
N GLY A 529 9.64 -17.74 -29.84
CA GLY A 529 9.78 -16.27 -29.77
C GLY A 529 9.38 -15.59 -31.08
N ARG A 530 9.78 -16.17 -32.23
CA ARG A 530 9.39 -15.69 -33.56
C ARG A 530 7.88 -15.86 -33.81
N ASP A 531 7.33 -17.02 -33.47
CA ASP A 531 5.91 -17.31 -33.65
C ASP A 531 5.03 -16.38 -32.77
N LEU A 532 5.44 -16.09 -31.52
CA LEU A 532 4.75 -15.13 -30.65
C LEU A 532 4.80 -13.70 -31.19
N ALA A 533 5.93 -13.28 -31.77
CA ALA A 533 6.05 -11.97 -32.42
C ALA A 533 5.15 -11.87 -33.67
N GLU A 534 5.00 -12.96 -34.43
CA GLU A 534 4.10 -13.02 -35.58
C GLU A 534 2.62 -13.05 -35.18
N MET A 535 2.25 -13.87 -34.19
CA MET A 535 0.90 -13.92 -33.61
C MET A 535 0.49 -12.59 -32.96
N HIS A 536 1.45 -11.83 -32.43
CA HIS A 536 1.21 -10.48 -31.94
C HIS A 536 0.97 -9.50 -33.09
N ARG A 537 1.79 -9.52 -34.14
CA ARG A 537 1.63 -8.66 -35.33
C ARG A 537 0.32 -8.92 -36.08
N SER A 538 -0.16 -10.17 -36.10
CA SER A 538 -1.43 -10.56 -36.73
C SER A 538 -2.66 -10.32 -35.84
N GLY A 539 -2.48 -9.98 -34.56
CA GLY A 539 -3.56 -9.86 -33.58
C GLY A 539 -4.14 -11.21 -33.13
N GLU A 540 -3.55 -12.34 -33.53
CA GLU A 540 -4.00 -13.70 -33.18
C GLU A 540 -3.80 -14.03 -31.70
N LEU A 541 -2.78 -13.44 -31.04
CA LEU A 541 -2.47 -13.69 -29.63
C LEU A 541 -3.65 -13.43 -28.68
N MET A 542 -4.54 -12.50 -29.05
CA MET A 542 -5.71 -12.11 -28.26
C MET A 542 -7.03 -12.73 -28.77
N ALA A 543 -7.08 -13.16 -30.04
CA ALA A 543 -8.30 -13.56 -30.72
C ALA A 543 -8.67 -15.05 -30.55
N GLN A 544 -7.70 -15.97 -30.44
CA GLN A 544 -7.98 -17.41 -30.54
C GLN A 544 -8.80 -17.99 -29.38
N SER A 545 -9.92 -18.70 -29.63
CA SER A 545 -10.75 -19.39 -28.63
C SER A 545 -10.02 -20.43 -27.74
N PHE A 546 -10.58 -20.75 -26.57
CA PHE A 546 -10.02 -21.72 -25.60
C PHE A 546 -9.71 -23.10 -26.22
N ASP A 547 -10.61 -23.61 -27.07
CA ASP A 547 -10.48 -24.93 -27.68
C ASP A 547 -9.36 -25.01 -28.73
N ALA A 548 -9.10 -23.92 -29.46
CA ALA A 548 -7.98 -23.84 -30.40
C ALA A 548 -6.62 -23.82 -29.69
N ARG A 549 -6.55 -23.25 -28.46
CA ARG A 549 -5.34 -23.18 -27.64
C ARG A 549 -5.04 -24.49 -26.91
N ILE A 550 -6.06 -25.23 -26.50
CA ILE A 550 -5.89 -26.47 -25.73
C ILE A 550 -5.70 -27.71 -26.61
N ALA A 551 -6.16 -27.72 -27.87
CA ALA A 551 -6.01 -28.87 -28.76
C ALA A 551 -4.54 -29.29 -29.01
N PRO A 552 -3.57 -28.36 -29.18
CA PRO A 552 -2.14 -28.68 -29.19
C PRO A 552 -1.63 -29.11 -27.82
N ILE A 553 -2.10 -28.48 -26.74
CA ILE A 553 -1.64 -28.72 -25.36
C ILE A 553 -1.99 -30.12 -24.85
N LYS A 554 -3.18 -30.61 -25.18
CA LYS A 554 -3.62 -31.98 -24.84
C LYS A 554 -2.91 -33.06 -25.65
N ALA A 555 -2.32 -32.71 -26.80
CA ALA A 555 -1.69 -33.65 -27.72
C ALA A 555 -0.16 -33.71 -27.62
N ASP A 556 0.47 -32.76 -26.92
CA ASP A 556 1.91 -32.53 -26.99
C ASP A 556 2.65 -32.79 -25.66
N ALA A 557 3.40 -33.89 -25.61
CA ALA A 557 4.34 -34.22 -24.53
C ALA A 557 5.49 -33.20 -24.38
N SER A 558 5.65 -32.25 -25.31
CA SER A 558 6.60 -31.15 -25.23
C SER A 558 6.20 -30.04 -24.27
N LEU A 559 4.93 -29.93 -23.85
CA LEU A 559 4.53 -28.94 -22.84
C LEU A 559 4.95 -29.35 -21.43
N THR A 560 5.02 -30.65 -21.15
CA THR A 560 5.72 -31.18 -19.97
C THR A 560 7.21 -30.85 -20.02
N ARG A 561 7.82 -30.84 -21.21
CA ARG A 561 9.22 -30.39 -21.43
C ARG A 561 9.38 -28.88 -21.64
N GLY A 562 8.31 -28.10 -21.76
CA GLY A 562 8.36 -26.65 -22.02
C GLY A 562 8.28 -25.82 -20.75
N VAL A 563 7.81 -26.43 -19.67
CA VAL A 563 7.92 -25.96 -18.28
C VAL A 563 9.30 -26.29 -17.71
N LEU A 564 9.90 -27.40 -18.16
CA LEU A 564 11.23 -27.87 -17.79
C LEU A 564 12.27 -27.39 -18.79
N ASN A 565 13.04 -26.36 -18.47
CA ASN A 565 14.30 -26.14 -19.19
C ASN A 565 15.51 -26.68 -18.43
N ARG A 566 16.56 -27.05 -19.16
CA ARG A 566 17.75 -27.66 -18.54
C ARG A 566 18.46 -26.71 -17.58
N GLU A 567 18.42 -25.40 -17.83
CA GLU A 567 18.98 -24.37 -16.94
C GLU A 567 18.29 -24.34 -15.56
N LEU A 568 16.98 -24.50 -15.53
CA LEU A 568 16.16 -24.45 -14.32
C LEU A 568 16.45 -25.66 -13.43
N LEU A 569 16.66 -26.83 -14.02
CA LEU A 569 17.01 -28.06 -13.28
C LEU A 569 18.44 -28.00 -12.72
N VAL A 570 19.42 -27.50 -13.50
CA VAL A 570 20.79 -27.26 -13.02
C VAL A 570 20.80 -26.31 -11.82
N GLN A 571 20.00 -25.25 -11.89
CA GLN A 571 19.92 -24.23 -10.86
C GLN A 571 19.12 -24.69 -9.63
N ALA A 572 18.02 -25.46 -9.80
CA ALA A 572 17.27 -26.08 -8.70
C ALA A 572 18.14 -26.95 -7.78
N MET A 573 19.22 -27.48 -8.33
CA MET A 573 20.16 -28.38 -7.64
C MET A 573 21.46 -27.67 -7.25
N GLY A 574 21.43 -26.33 -7.13
CA GLY A 574 22.54 -25.52 -6.63
C GLY A 574 23.74 -25.43 -7.58
N GLY A 575 23.53 -25.61 -8.89
CA GLY A 575 24.60 -25.54 -9.89
C GLY A 575 25.57 -26.73 -9.88
N THR A 576 25.20 -27.83 -9.23
CA THR A 576 26.03 -29.05 -9.14
C THR A 576 26.02 -29.89 -10.41
N LEU A 577 25.07 -29.64 -11.32
CA LEU A 577 25.02 -30.29 -12.62
C LEU A 577 25.68 -29.44 -13.71
N THR A 578 26.34 -30.11 -14.65
CA THR A 578 26.94 -29.48 -15.83
C THR A 578 25.92 -29.16 -16.92
N GLY A 579 24.67 -29.60 -16.74
CA GLY A 579 23.69 -29.60 -17.80
C GLY A 579 24.04 -30.61 -18.89
N GLU A 580 24.72 -31.73 -18.57
CA GLU A 580 24.98 -32.86 -19.49
C GLU A 580 24.37 -34.19 -19.00
N GLU A 581 23.68 -34.19 -17.86
CA GLU A 581 23.12 -35.41 -17.22
C GLU A 581 22.01 -36.12 -18.03
N PRO A 582 21.79 -37.44 -17.81
CA PRO A 582 20.77 -38.24 -18.47
C PRO A 582 19.33 -37.84 -18.09
N ASP A 583 18.40 -37.92 -19.05
CA ASP A 583 16.98 -37.55 -18.88
C ASP A 583 16.28 -38.27 -17.71
N GLU A 584 16.68 -39.51 -17.40
CA GLU A 584 16.14 -40.31 -16.30
C GLU A 584 16.43 -39.72 -14.91
N LEU A 585 17.55 -38.98 -14.75
CA LEU A 585 17.87 -38.28 -13.49
C LEU A 585 16.97 -37.04 -13.32
N LEU A 586 16.55 -36.44 -14.43
CA LEU A 586 15.69 -35.26 -14.47
C LEU A 586 14.22 -35.62 -14.19
N GLU A 587 13.78 -36.82 -14.57
CA GLU A 587 12.42 -37.34 -14.32
C GLU A 587 12.16 -37.72 -12.85
N GLN A 588 13.21 -37.94 -12.03
CA GLN A 588 13.07 -38.32 -10.61
C GLN A 588 12.72 -37.14 -9.69
N HIS A 589 12.84 -35.91 -10.16
CA HIS A 589 12.51 -34.70 -9.40
C HIS A 589 11.16 -34.13 -9.85
N ASP A 590 10.07 -34.55 -9.16
CA ASP A 590 8.72 -34.07 -9.43
C ASP A 590 8.58 -32.56 -9.14
N MET A 591 8.44 -31.78 -10.21
CA MET A 591 8.24 -30.34 -10.20
C MET A 591 6.98 -29.92 -9.45
N PHE A 592 5.89 -30.71 -9.50
CA PHE A 592 4.66 -30.34 -8.81
C PHE A 592 4.89 -30.29 -7.29
N SER A 593 5.72 -31.19 -6.75
CA SER A 593 6.09 -31.18 -5.33
C SER A 593 6.95 -29.97 -4.93
N LEU A 594 7.94 -29.59 -5.76
CA LEU A 594 8.82 -28.45 -5.49
C LEU A 594 8.07 -27.13 -5.61
N ALA A 595 7.25 -27.03 -6.65
CA ALA A 595 6.57 -25.81 -7.02
C ALA A 595 5.33 -25.57 -6.14
N ARG A 596 4.66 -26.63 -5.65
CA ARG A 596 3.65 -26.54 -4.58
C ARG A 596 4.22 -25.96 -3.29
N ARG A 597 5.39 -26.43 -2.83
CA ARG A 597 6.06 -25.88 -1.62
C ARG A 597 6.41 -24.40 -1.78
N VAL A 598 6.81 -23.98 -2.97
CA VAL A 598 7.11 -22.56 -3.27
C VAL A 598 5.83 -21.72 -3.28
N ALA A 599 4.75 -22.22 -3.88
CA ALA A 599 3.45 -21.54 -3.92
C ALA A 599 2.85 -21.38 -2.53
N GLU A 600 2.76 -22.45 -1.72
CA GLU A 600 2.24 -22.41 -0.34
C GLU A 600 3.01 -21.38 0.51
N ARG A 601 4.34 -21.34 0.36
CA ARG A 601 5.21 -20.37 1.07
C ARG A 601 4.98 -18.93 0.59
N ASN A 602 4.84 -18.73 -0.72
CA ASN A 602 4.61 -17.40 -1.28
C ASN A 602 3.22 -16.89 -0.92
N GLU A 603 2.22 -17.76 -0.89
CA GLU A 603 0.88 -17.44 -0.41
C GLU A 603 0.90 -17.00 1.06
N ALA A 604 1.62 -17.72 1.93
CA ALA A 604 1.81 -17.31 3.33
C ALA A 604 2.52 -15.95 3.46
N ARG A 605 3.52 -15.69 2.60
CA ARG A 605 4.24 -14.41 2.53
C ARG A 605 3.32 -13.27 2.09
N LEU A 606 2.57 -13.46 1.01
CA LEU A 606 1.64 -12.47 0.47
C LEU A 606 0.50 -12.17 1.45
N LYS A 607 -0.02 -13.19 2.15
CA LYS A 607 -1.06 -13.02 3.17
C LYS A 607 -0.56 -12.17 4.35
N ARG A 608 0.67 -12.42 4.83
CA ARG A 608 1.30 -11.60 5.88
C ARG A 608 1.60 -10.18 5.40
N ALA A 609 1.97 -10.01 4.14
CA ALA A 609 2.24 -8.70 3.57
C ALA A 609 0.98 -7.84 3.42
N GLY A 610 -0.12 -8.44 2.95
CA GLY A 610 -1.40 -7.75 2.83
C GLY A 610 -1.95 -7.25 4.17
N THR A 611 -1.76 -8.01 5.25
CA THR A 611 -2.13 -7.54 6.61
C THR A 611 -1.34 -6.32 7.06
N GLU A 612 -0.16 -6.10 6.50
CA GLU A 612 0.75 -5.00 6.85
C GLU A 612 0.70 -3.84 5.84
N CYS A 613 -0.16 -3.86 4.81
CA CYS A 613 -0.21 -2.84 3.73
C CYS A 613 1.06 -2.83 2.85
N ILE A 614 1.64 -4.01 2.59
CA ILE A 614 2.85 -4.16 1.78
C ILE A 614 2.48 -4.59 0.36
N ASP A 615 2.69 -3.70 -0.63
CA ASP A 615 2.57 -3.99 -2.05
C ASP A 615 3.91 -4.46 -2.64
N PHE A 616 4.01 -5.74 -3.00
CA PHE A 616 5.26 -6.24 -3.60
C PHE A 616 5.42 -5.81 -5.05
N ASN A 617 6.68 -5.51 -5.42
CA ASN A 617 7.21 -5.36 -6.79
C ASN A 617 7.09 -6.65 -7.66
N LEU A 618 6.01 -7.41 -7.53
CA LEU A 618 5.66 -8.50 -8.43
C LEU A 618 4.98 -7.94 -9.69
N PHE A 619 5.53 -6.86 -10.26
CA PHE A 619 5.18 -6.38 -11.59
C PHE A 619 5.56 -7.48 -12.58
N THR A 620 4.65 -8.42 -12.78
CA THR A 620 4.80 -9.52 -13.73
C THR A 620 4.38 -9.00 -15.08
N ASP A 621 5.34 -8.48 -15.81
CA ASP A 621 5.05 -7.90 -17.12
C ASP A 621 4.98 -8.96 -18.22
N ASP A 622 3.83 -9.62 -18.27
CA ASP A 622 3.54 -10.67 -19.23
C ASP A 622 2.94 -10.11 -20.54
N ALA A 623 2.80 -8.78 -20.68
CA ALA A 623 2.05 -8.13 -21.76
C ALA A 623 2.66 -6.82 -22.32
N VAL A 624 3.98 -6.58 -22.21
CA VAL A 624 4.68 -5.43 -22.82
C VAL A 624 4.31 -5.18 -24.28
N LEU A 625 4.02 -6.25 -25.03
CA LEU A 625 3.72 -6.23 -26.46
C LEU A 625 2.72 -5.14 -26.88
N PHE A 626 1.58 -5.05 -26.18
CA PHE A 626 0.50 -4.13 -26.57
C PHE A 626 0.85 -2.66 -26.31
N ILE A 627 1.47 -2.39 -25.17
CA ILE A 627 1.88 -1.03 -24.85
C ILE A 627 3.12 -0.63 -25.63
N ALA A 628 4.02 -1.57 -25.93
CA ALA A 628 5.19 -1.32 -26.76
C ALA A 628 4.76 -0.68 -28.08
N GLN A 629 3.84 -1.31 -28.82
CA GLN A 629 3.35 -0.76 -30.10
C GLN A 629 2.81 0.67 -29.96
N ARG A 630 2.06 0.96 -28.89
CA ARG A 630 1.53 2.31 -28.61
C ARG A 630 2.63 3.33 -28.31
N LEU A 631 3.54 3.01 -27.40
CA LEU A 631 4.64 3.89 -27.02
C LEU A 631 5.54 4.19 -28.22
N LEU A 632 5.65 3.25 -29.15
CA LEU A 632 6.38 3.42 -30.39
C LEU A 632 5.66 4.33 -31.39
N GLN A 633 4.33 4.38 -31.38
CA GLN A 633 3.56 5.30 -32.24
C GLN A 633 3.54 6.75 -31.73
N ARG A 634 3.97 7.00 -30.49
CA ARG A 634 3.95 8.34 -29.89
C ARG A 634 5.09 9.23 -30.39
N GLU A 635 4.73 10.29 -31.10
CA GLU A 635 5.67 11.24 -31.69
C GLU A 635 6.48 12.03 -30.65
N ASP A 636 5.93 12.30 -29.47
CA ASP A 636 6.66 13.04 -28.43
C ASP A 636 7.73 12.19 -27.70
N LEU A 637 7.63 10.85 -27.82
CA LEU A 637 8.64 9.89 -27.36
C LEU A 637 9.72 9.61 -28.41
N ARG A 638 9.77 10.40 -29.49
CA ARG A 638 10.80 10.36 -30.53
C ARG A 638 11.80 11.51 -30.39
N SER A 639 13.00 11.28 -30.91
CA SER A 639 14.06 12.28 -31.08
C SER A 639 14.71 12.03 -32.44
N ASP A 640 14.83 13.06 -33.28
CA ASP A 640 15.40 12.97 -34.64
C ASP A 640 14.75 11.91 -35.55
N GLY A 641 13.46 11.63 -35.34
CA GLY A 641 12.69 10.64 -36.11
C GLY A 641 12.89 9.17 -35.68
N THR A 642 13.69 8.91 -34.64
CA THR A 642 13.86 7.60 -34.02
C THR A 642 13.28 7.55 -32.60
N HIS A 643 13.07 6.36 -32.05
CA HIS A 643 12.54 6.19 -30.70
C HIS A 643 13.57 6.65 -29.66
N ASP A 644 13.15 7.54 -28.75
CA ASP A 644 13.97 8.01 -27.64
C ASP A 644 13.73 7.12 -26.41
N TRP A 645 14.63 6.17 -26.23
CA TRP A 645 14.54 5.18 -25.17
C TRP A 645 14.62 5.77 -23.76
N ASP A 646 15.28 6.91 -23.59
CA ASP A 646 15.35 7.60 -22.30
C ASP A 646 14.00 8.29 -21.98
N LYS A 647 13.35 8.89 -22.99
CA LYS A 647 11.99 9.43 -22.85
C LYS A 647 10.96 8.33 -22.57
N ILE A 648 11.04 7.20 -23.27
CA ILE A 648 10.14 6.05 -23.04
C ILE A 648 10.34 5.50 -21.62
N ARG A 649 11.58 5.30 -21.18
CA ARG A 649 11.90 4.88 -19.82
C ARG A 649 11.34 5.84 -18.78
N ALA A 650 11.53 7.14 -18.98
CA ALA A 650 11.01 8.17 -18.09
C ALA A 650 9.47 8.17 -18.04
N TYR A 651 8.81 7.98 -19.18
CA TYR A 651 7.34 7.85 -19.25
C TYR A 651 6.86 6.65 -18.45
N LEU A 652 7.46 5.47 -18.65
CA LEU A 652 7.11 4.24 -17.92
C LEU A 652 7.26 4.44 -16.41
N LEU A 653 8.39 5.00 -15.97
CA LEU A 653 8.64 5.25 -14.56
C LEU A 653 7.61 6.19 -13.94
N LYS A 654 7.24 7.27 -14.64
CA LYS A 654 6.20 8.21 -14.20
C LYS A 654 4.85 7.52 -14.01
N ARG A 655 4.44 6.68 -14.96
CA ARG A 655 3.15 5.96 -14.90
C ARG A 655 3.13 4.93 -13.78
N LEU A 656 4.21 4.14 -13.64
CA LEU A 656 4.36 3.19 -12.53
C LEU A 656 4.32 3.89 -11.17
N PHE A 657 5.02 5.03 -11.06
CA PHE A 657 5.01 5.83 -9.84
C PHE A 657 3.60 6.31 -9.49
N VAL A 658 2.84 6.87 -10.44
CA VAL A 658 1.48 7.37 -10.18
C VAL A 658 0.57 6.25 -9.69
N ALA A 659 0.56 5.10 -10.36
CA ALA A 659 -0.28 3.97 -9.98
C ALA A 659 0.00 3.49 -8.55
N THR A 660 1.28 3.21 -8.23
CA THR A 660 1.66 2.80 -6.87
C THR A 660 1.40 3.90 -5.84
N ALA A 661 1.73 5.16 -6.14
CA ALA A 661 1.51 6.24 -5.18
C ALA A 661 0.02 6.47 -4.87
N LEU A 662 -0.88 6.30 -5.86
CA LEU A 662 -2.32 6.31 -5.64
C LEU A 662 -2.74 5.16 -4.72
N HIS A 663 -2.25 3.95 -4.96
CA HIS A 663 -2.50 2.76 -4.13
C HIS A 663 -2.05 2.96 -2.68
N GLU A 664 -0.81 3.39 -2.47
CA GLU A 664 -0.25 3.58 -1.13
C GLU A 664 -0.91 4.72 -0.36
N ILE A 665 -1.37 5.77 -1.04
CA ILE A 665 -2.18 6.80 -0.39
C ILE A 665 -3.58 6.26 -0.10
N GLY A 666 -4.12 5.36 -0.92
CA GLY A 666 -5.35 4.63 -0.65
C GLY A 666 -5.32 3.90 0.68
N HIS A 667 -4.22 3.19 0.97
CA HIS A 667 -3.97 2.66 2.32
C HIS A 667 -3.92 3.77 3.37
N ASN A 668 -3.18 4.85 3.13
CA ASN A 668 -3.05 5.94 4.08
C ASN A 668 -4.34 6.72 4.36
N VAL A 669 -5.38 6.62 3.52
CA VAL A 669 -6.72 7.17 3.81
C VAL A 669 -7.68 6.13 4.42
N GLY A 670 -7.18 4.92 4.66
CA GLY A 670 -7.84 3.86 5.42
C GLY A 670 -8.26 2.64 4.60
N LEU A 671 -8.11 2.65 3.27
CA LEU A 671 -8.62 1.58 2.40
C LEU A 671 -7.78 0.31 2.49
N ARG A 672 -8.48 -0.84 2.46
CA ARG A 672 -7.87 -2.15 2.26
C ARG A 672 -7.76 -2.49 0.78
N HIS A 673 -6.96 -3.50 0.46
CA HIS A 673 -6.98 -4.11 -0.87
C HIS A 673 -8.39 -4.53 -1.28
N ASN A 674 -8.72 -4.33 -2.55
CA ASN A 674 -9.96 -4.78 -3.17
C ASN A 674 -9.70 -5.67 -4.39
N PHE A 675 -9.48 -6.96 -4.16
CA PHE A 675 -9.22 -7.99 -5.18
C PHE A 675 -10.46 -8.44 -5.96
N SER A 676 -11.56 -7.70 -5.85
CA SER A 676 -12.74 -7.87 -6.69
C SER A 676 -12.93 -6.73 -7.67
N ALA A 677 -12.05 -5.72 -7.66
CA ALA A 677 -12.20 -4.55 -8.50
C ALA A 677 -12.06 -4.91 -9.97
N SER A 678 -11.19 -5.88 -10.30
CA SER A 678 -11.01 -6.43 -11.64
C SER A 678 -12.27 -7.11 -12.21
N THR A 679 -13.25 -7.51 -11.40
CA THR A 679 -14.50 -8.15 -11.87
C THR A 679 -15.75 -7.30 -11.64
N ASP A 680 -15.59 -6.07 -11.12
CA ASP A 680 -16.68 -5.16 -10.80
C ASP A 680 -17.05 -4.27 -12.00
N ALA A 681 -17.36 -4.90 -13.14
CA ALA A 681 -17.45 -4.23 -14.44
C ALA A 681 -18.50 -3.11 -14.53
N MET A 682 -19.55 -3.16 -13.70
CA MET A 682 -20.53 -2.09 -13.61
C MET A 682 -19.93 -0.81 -12.99
N ASN A 683 -18.84 -0.92 -12.24
CA ASN A 683 -18.15 0.17 -11.56
C ASN A 683 -16.77 0.48 -12.13
N TYR A 684 -16.42 -0.10 -13.28
CA TYR A 684 -15.27 0.35 -14.06
C TYR A 684 -15.39 1.82 -14.47
N HIS A 685 -14.27 2.37 -14.91
CA HIS A 685 -14.21 3.69 -15.55
C HIS A 685 -15.19 3.78 -16.72
N ASP A 686 -15.73 4.98 -16.94
CA ASP A 686 -16.76 5.20 -17.98
C ASP A 686 -16.24 4.85 -19.37
N SER A 687 -14.98 5.20 -19.67
CA SER A 687 -14.33 4.91 -20.95
C SER A 687 -14.32 3.41 -21.31
N TYR A 688 -14.38 2.49 -20.34
CA TYR A 688 -14.52 1.06 -20.64
C TYR A 688 -15.77 0.78 -21.48
N TRP A 689 -16.91 1.35 -21.04
CA TRP A 689 -18.19 1.17 -21.71
C TRP A 689 -18.28 1.98 -23.01
N ASP A 690 -17.63 3.15 -23.08
CA ASP A 690 -17.54 3.94 -24.33
C ASP A 690 -16.82 3.14 -25.42
N LEU A 691 -15.61 2.67 -25.13
CA LEU A 691 -14.79 1.92 -26.10
C LEU A 691 -15.48 0.64 -26.58
N LYS A 692 -16.18 -0.08 -25.70
CA LYS A 692 -16.99 -1.25 -26.11
C LYS A 692 -18.18 -0.85 -27.00
N THR A 693 -18.94 0.16 -26.60
CA THR A 693 -20.18 0.51 -27.29
C THR A 693 -19.97 1.29 -28.59
N ASP A 694 -18.82 1.96 -28.76
CA ASP A 694 -18.39 2.56 -30.03
C ASP A 694 -18.23 1.51 -31.15
N LEU A 695 -17.84 0.28 -30.78
CA LEU A 695 -17.81 -0.87 -31.68
C LEU A 695 -19.17 -1.57 -31.84
N GLY A 696 -20.22 -1.05 -31.19
CA GLY A 696 -21.53 -1.67 -31.15
C GLY A 696 -21.59 -2.95 -30.30
N ILE A 697 -20.63 -3.15 -29.39
CA ILE A 697 -20.51 -4.38 -28.60
C ILE A 697 -21.26 -4.21 -27.27
N LEU A 698 -22.25 -5.08 -27.03
CA LEU A 698 -22.87 -5.29 -25.72
C LEU A 698 -23.09 -6.78 -25.41
N ASP A 699 -22.27 -7.65 -25.99
CA ASP A 699 -22.31 -9.09 -25.75
C ASP A 699 -21.03 -9.57 -25.03
N PRO A 700 -21.10 -10.69 -24.27
CA PRO A 700 -19.93 -11.27 -23.61
C PRO A 700 -18.79 -11.58 -24.58
N GLU A 701 -17.54 -11.46 -24.14
CA GLU A 701 -16.37 -11.69 -25.02
C GLU A 701 -16.32 -13.12 -25.56
N PHE A 702 -16.76 -14.12 -24.78
CA PHE A 702 -16.83 -15.51 -25.24
C PHE A 702 -17.83 -15.74 -26.40
N ALA A 703 -18.77 -14.80 -26.61
CA ALA A 703 -19.75 -14.85 -27.69
C ALA A 703 -19.31 -14.06 -28.94
N LEU A 704 -18.21 -13.30 -28.85
CA LEU A 704 -17.67 -12.54 -29.97
C LEU A 704 -16.82 -13.42 -30.88
N ASN A 705 -16.75 -13.04 -32.16
CA ASN A 705 -15.81 -13.65 -33.09
C ASN A 705 -14.42 -13.00 -32.99
N ASP A 706 -13.42 -13.67 -33.57
CA ASP A 706 -12.02 -13.24 -33.55
C ASP A 706 -11.80 -11.81 -34.08
N ASP A 707 -12.55 -11.38 -35.10
CA ASP A 707 -12.45 -10.04 -35.67
C ASP A 707 -12.95 -8.96 -34.70
N ALA A 708 -14.07 -9.21 -34.02
CA ALA A 708 -14.61 -8.32 -33.01
C ALA A 708 -13.70 -8.22 -31.79
N ILE A 709 -13.09 -9.34 -31.36
CA ILE A 709 -12.09 -9.34 -30.28
C ILE A 709 -10.84 -8.54 -30.68
N ARG A 710 -10.34 -8.72 -31.91
CA ARG A 710 -9.21 -7.91 -32.42
C ARG A 710 -9.54 -6.42 -32.42
N ALA A 711 -10.71 -6.04 -32.93
CA ALA A 711 -11.17 -4.66 -32.93
C ALA A 711 -11.27 -4.09 -31.50
N LEU A 712 -11.83 -4.86 -30.56
CA LEU A 712 -11.97 -4.46 -29.16
C LEU A 712 -10.61 -4.21 -28.49
N VAL A 713 -9.63 -5.09 -28.71
CA VAL A 713 -8.29 -4.94 -28.12
C VAL A 713 -7.50 -3.79 -28.74
N GLN A 714 -7.74 -3.48 -30.02
CA GLN A 714 -7.09 -2.37 -30.74
C GLN A 714 -7.77 -1.02 -30.50
N GLN A 715 -9.00 -1.02 -29.97
CA GLN A 715 -9.75 0.18 -29.70
C GLN A 715 -9.09 0.97 -28.56
N THR A 716 -8.87 2.26 -28.81
CA THR A 716 -8.31 3.18 -27.83
C THR A 716 -9.13 4.46 -27.72
N ASP A 717 -9.04 5.12 -26.57
CA ASP A 717 -9.54 6.48 -26.41
C ASP A 717 -8.60 7.49 -27.11
N GLU A 718 -8.91 8.77 -26.96
CA GLU A 718 -8.12 9.89 -27.48
C GLU A 718 -6.69 9.98 -26.91
N ASN A 719 -6.45 9.38 -25.74
CA ASN A 719 -5.15 9.33 -25.08
C ASN A 719 -4.37 8.04 -25.40
N GLY A 720 -4.96 7.15 -26.20
CA GLY A 720 -4.39 5.86 -26.56
C GLY A 720 -4.60 4.78 -25.49
N ALA A 721 -5.45 5.00 -24.48
CA ALA A 721 -5.79 4.01 -23.46
C ALA A 721 -6.77 2.97 -24.02
N THR A 722 -6.47 1.69 -23.79
CA THR A 722 -7.27 0.57 -24.27
C THR A 722 -8.41 0.21 -23.31
N VAL A 723 -9.37 -0.59 -23.77
CA VAL A 723 -10.43 -1.14 -22.92
C VAL A 723 -9.86 -1.82 -21.66
N ARG A 724 -8.71 -2.50 -21.76
CA ARG A 724 -8.05 -3.23 -20.65
C ARG A 724 -7.50 -2.31 -19.56
N GLU A 725 -7.08 -1.09 -19.93
CA GLU A 725 -6.60 -0.09 -18.97
C GLU A 725 -7.73 0.51 -18.11
N TYR A 726 -8.99 0.29 -18.50
CA TYR A 726 -10.16 0.75 -17.75
C TYR A 726 -10.86 -0.38 -16.98
N GLN A 727 -10.33 -1.61 -17.00
CA GLN A 727 -10.93 -2.81 -16.39
C GLN A 727 -10.67 -2.98 -14.89
N TYR A 728 -10.91 -1.92 -14.12
CA TYR A 728 -10.88 -1.99 -12.66
C TYR A 728 -11.81 -0.94 -12.07
N SER A 729 -12.36 -1.23 -10.88
CA SER A 729 -13.17 -0.25 -10.14
C SER A 729 -12.41 0.47 -9.02
N SER A 730 -11.23 0.00 -8.64
CA SER A 730 -10.41 0.48 -7.52
C SER A 730 -8.92 0.31 -7.80
N VAL A 731 -8.10 1.33 -7.50
CA VAL A 731 -6.63 1.20 -7.52
C VAL A 731 -6.10 0.29 -6.41
N MET A 732 -6.95 -0.11 -5.46
CA MET A 732 -6.60 -1.01 -4.36
C MET A 732 -6.54 -2.48 -4.78
N ASP A 733 -6.74 -2.79 -6.06
CA ASP A 733 -6.53 -4.12 -6.63
C ASP A 733 -5.07 -4.27 -7.08
N TYR A 734 -4.56 -5.50 -7.03
CA TYR A 734 -3.30 -5.82 -7.69
C TYR A 734 -3.62 -6.20 -9.13
N GLY A 735 -3.46 -5.25 -10.05
CA GLY A 735 -3.62 -5.52 -11.48
C GLY A 735 -2.74 -6.69 -11.94
N ALA A 736 -3.26 -7.50 -12.87
CA ALA A 736 -2.49 -8.55 -13.54
C ALA A 736 -1.27 -8.03 -14.31
N THR A 737 -1.31 -6.78 -14.77
CA THR A 737 -0.21 -6.12 -15.47
C THR A 737 0.03 -4.72 -14.93
N TRP A 738 1.23 -4.19 -15.14
CA TRP A 738 1.63 -2.87 -14.65
C TRP A 738 0.83 -1.69 -15.24
N TYR A 739 0.00 -1.95 -16.25
CA TYR A 739 -0.70 -0.90 -16.97
C TYR A 739 -2.21 -0.86 -16.72
N GLN A 740 -2.76 -1.85 -16.02
CA GLN A 740 -4.20 -1.98 -15.84
C GLN A 740 -4.79 -0.92 -14.91
N ASP A 741 -3.99 -0.37 -14.02
CA ASP A 741 -4.36 0.61 -12.98
C ASP A 741 -3.85 2.03 -13.30
N LEU A 742 -3.55 2.31 -14.58
CA LEU A 742 -2.98 3.60 -15.00
C LEU A 742 -4.01 4.72 -15.17
N GLN A 743 -5.31 4.46 -15.00
CA GLN A 743 -6.39 5.43 -15.27
C GLN A 743 -6.85 6.19 -14.02
N GLY A 744 -6.07 6.11 -12.94
CA GLY A 744 -6.32 6.84 -11.71
C GLY A 744 -7.33 6.18 -10.77
N LEU A 745 -7.83 6.94 -9.80
CA LEU A 745 -8.83 6.46 -8.83
C LEU A 745 -10.13 6.02 -9.51
N GLY A 746 -10.58 4.81 -9.17
CA GLY A 746 -11.80 4.23 -9.72
C GLY A 746 -13.06 4.63 -8.94
N LYS A 747 -14.24 4.19 -9.41
CA LYS A 747 -15.52 4.54 -8.78
C LYS A 747 -15.69 3.92 -7.38
N TYR A 748 -15.07 2.77 -7.12
CA TYR A 748 -15.08 2.16 -5.79
C TYR A 748 -14.31 3.02 -4.80
N ASP A 749 -13.15 3.56 -5.18
CA ASP A 749 -12.33 4.42 -4.32
C ASP A 749 -13.14 5.65 -3.90
N GLN A 750 -13.81 6.30 -4.86
CA GLN A 750 -14.68 7.44 -4.60
C GLN A 750 -15.85 7.11 -3.67
N ALA A 751 -16.48 5.95 -3.85
CA ALA A 751 -17.61 5.51 -3.05
C ALA A 751 -17.22 5.10 -1.64
N ALA A 752 -16.07 4.45 -1.47
CA ALA A 752 -15.53 4.10 -0.16
C ALA A 752 -15.22 5.35 0.67
N ILE A 753 -14.65 6.41 0.06
CA ILE A 753 -14.36 7.67 0.75
C ILE A 753 -15.65 8.44 1.07
N SER A 754 -16.57 8.56 0.11
CA SER A 754 -17.87 9.22 0.32
C SER A 754 -18.68 8.51 1.42
N TYR A 755 -18.60 7.18 1.50
CA TYR A 755 -19.27 6.40 2.53
C TYR A 755 -18.70 6.68 3.93
N ALA A 756 -17.39 6.54 4.10
CA ALA A 756 -16.77 6.68 5.42
C ALA A 756 -16.77 8.13 5.94
N TYR A 757 -16.53 9.11 5.08
CA TYR A 757 -16.37 10.51 5.48
C TYR A 757 -17.67 11.33 5.39
N ALA A 758 -18.69 10.88 4.64
CA ALA A 758 -19.92 11.62 4.44
C ALA A 758 -21.21 10.85 4.76
N ASN A 759 -21.16 9.53 5.05
CA ASN A 759 -22.33 8.66 5.10
C ASN A 759 -23.18 8.76 3.81
N HIS A 760 -22.53 8.77 2.65
CA HIS A 760 -23.20 8.82 1.35
C HIS A 760 -22.96 7.56 0.52
N VAL A 761 -23.96 7.18 -0.28
CA VAL A 761 -23.89 6.08 -1.25
C VAL A 761 -24.40 6.55 -2.60
N GLU A 762 -23.96 5.89 -3.68
CA GLU A 762 -24.55 6.09 -5.00
C GLU A 762 -25.86 5.31 -5.14
N VAL A 763 -26.81 5.93 -5.81
CA VAL A 763 -28.04 5.32 -6.32
C VAL A 763 -28.18 5.63 -7.81
N PHE A 764 -28.76 4.72 -8.57
CA PHE A 764 -29.12 4.97 -9.96
C PHE A 764 -30.20 6.06 -10.04
N ASP A 765 -30.06 6.99 -10.99
CA ASP A 765 -30.89 8.18 -11.13
C ASP A 765 -31.37 8.38 -12.57
N TYR A 766 -32.07 7.38 -13.10
CA TYR A 766 -32.73 7.42 -14.40
C TYR A 766 -34.23 7.17 -14.28
N GLU A 767 -34.99 7.55 -15.31
CA GLU A 767 -36.44 7.42 -15.32
C GLU A 767 -36.87 5.95 -15.12
N ASN A 768 -37.80 5.70 -14.19
CA ASN A 768 -38.33 4.37 -13.86
C ASN A 768 -37.37 3.40 -13.15
N ALA A 769 -36.18 3.83 -12.67
CA ALA A 769 -35.30 2.97 -11.87
C ALA A 769 -36.03 2.30 -10.69
N GLU A 770 -36.89 3.05 -9.98
CA GLU A 770 -37.70 2.56 -8.86
C GLU A 770 -38.74 1.48 -9.23
N ARG A 771 -39.02 1.29 -10.53
CA ARG A 771 -40.01 0.33 -11.04
C ARG A 771 -39.41 -1.02 -11.43
N LEU A 772 -38.08 -1.12 -11.56
CA LEU A 772 -37.41 -2.35 -11.98
C LEU A 772 -37.52 -3.47 -10.93
N PHE A 773 -37.46 -3.08 -9.66
CA PHE A 773 -37.61 -3.98 -8.53
C PHE A 773 -38.72 -3.44 -7.64
N PRO A 774 -39.98 -3.84 -7.86
CA PRO A 774 -41.11 -3.36 -7.09
C PRO A 774 -40.83 -3.57 -5.59
N ALA A 775 -40.96 -2.48 -4.82
CA ALA A 775 -40.87 -2.49 -3.36
C ALA A 775 -42.14 -3.07 -2.74
N ASP A 776 -42.52 -4.30 -3.14
CA ASP A 776 -43.57 -5.06 -2.48
C ASP A 776 -43.14 -5.28 -1.02
N PRO A 777 -43.96 -4.93 -0.01
CA PRO A 777 -43.64 -5.18 1.39
C PRO A 777 -43.22 -6.62 1.70
N GLU A 778 -43.73 -7.60 0.95
CA GLU A 778 -43.35 -9.02 1.11
C GLU A 778 -41.93 -9.33 0.60
N SER A 779 -41.38 -8.52 -0.31
CA SER A 779 -40.04 -8.69 -0.86
C SER A 779 -38.96 -7.90 -0.11
N ILE A 780 -39.32 -7.14 0.93
CA ILE A 780 -38.39 -6.37 1.76
C ILE A 780 -38.11 -7.12 3.07
N VAL A 781 -36.90 -7.67 3.21
CA VAL A 781 -36.45 -8.34 4.44
C VAL A 781 -35.28 -7.56 5.02
N GLU A 782 -35.41 -7.13 6.28
CA GLU A 782 -34.41 -6.30 6.97
C GLU A 782 -34.03 -5.01 6.20
N GLY A 783 -34.98 -4.43 5.45
CA GLY A 783 -34.75 -3.23 4.65
C GLY A 783 -34.16 -3.47 3.25
N HIS A 784 -33.91 -4.74 2.88
CA HIS A 784 -33.39 -5.10 1.56
C HIS A 784 -34.48 -5.66 0.66
N ASN A 785 -34.63 -5.09 -0.54
CA ASN A 785 -35.43 -5.68 -1.60
C ASN A 785 -34.75 -6.97 -2.10
N LEU A 786 -35.37 -8.12 -1.86
CA LEU A 786 -34.83 -9.44 -2.19
C LEU A 786 -34.62 -9.63 -3.69
N GLY A 787 -35.49 -9.08 -4.53
CA GLY A 787 -35.34 -9.15 -5.99
C GLY A 787 -34.13 -8.35 -6.47
N TYR A 788 -33.92 -7.16 -5.90
CA TYR A 788 -32.73 -6.36 -6.14
C TYR A 788 -31.46 -7.05 -5.63
N ALA A 789 -31.48 -7.53 -4.38
CA ALA A 789 -30.34 -8.22 -3.78
C ALA A 789 -29.96 -9.45 -4.60
N TYR A 790 -30.95 -10.23 -5.04
CA TYR A 790 -30.73 -11.40 -5.90
C TYR A 790 -30.16 -11.01 -7.27
N ALA A 791 -30.68 -9.96 -7.92
CA ALA A 791 -30.22 -9.58 -9.26
C ALA A 791 -28.76 -9.08 -9.31
N PHE A 792 -28.28 -8.46 -8.23
CA PHE A 792 -26.92 -7.93 -8.15
C PHE A 792 -25.98 -8.75 -7.26
N MET A 793 -26.43 -9.90 -6.77
CA MET A 793 -25.55 -10.88 -6.13
C MET A 793 -24.48 -11.35 -7.13
N PRO A 794 -23.22 -11.48 -6.68
CA PRO A 794 -22.15 -12.00 -7.53
C PRO A 794 -22.54 -13.32 -8.21
N ASN A 795 -22.12 -13.46 -9.47
CA ASN A 795 -22.32 -14.63 -10.33
C ASN A 795 -23.77 -14.98 -10.71
N ASN A 796 -24.79 -14.30 -10.19
CA ASN A 796 -26.19 -14.56 -10.57
C ASN A 796 -26.50 -14.19 -12.03
N TYR A 797 -26.02 -13.03 -12.47
CA TYR A 797 -26.06 -12.64 -13.88
C TYR A 797 -24.66 -12.30 -14.39
N HIS A 798 -24.44 -12.58 -15.67
CA HIS A 798 -23.27 -12.12 -16.38
C HIS A 798 -23.25 -10.58 -16.40
N TYR A 799 -22.07 -9.97 -16.31
CA TYR A 799 -21.97 -8.52 -16.14
C TYR A 799 -22.58 -7.70 -17.29
N MET A 800 -22.58 -8.28 -18.51
CA MET A 800 -23.23 -7.71 -19.71
C MET A 800 -24.77 -7.67 -19.63
N VAL A 801 -25.38 -8.33 -18.64
CA VAL A 801 -26.83 -8.27 -18.41
C VAL A 801 -27.21 -6.98 -17.67
N TYR A 802 -26.34 -6.42 -16.83
CA TYR A 802 -26.68 -5.25 -16.01
C TYR A 802 -27.18 -4.05 -16.84
N PRO A 803 -26.53 -3.63 -17.95
CA PRO A 803 -27.09 -2.59 -18.82
C PRO A 803 -28.53 -2.86 -19.29
N ARG A 804 -28.81 -4.11 -19.72
CA ARG A 804 -30.14 -4.52 -20.21
C ARG A 804 -31.18 -4.49 -19.10
N LEU A 805 -30.79 -4.98 -17.91
CA LEU A 805 -31.61 -4.98 -16.72
C LEU A 805 -31.97 -3.56 -16.28
N LEU A 806 -30.98 -2.65 -16.26
CA LEU A 806 -31.22 -1.23 -15.95
C LEU A 806 -32.15 -0.57 -16.98
N ALA A 807 -32.07 -0.97 -18.25
CA ALA A 807 -32.97 -0.50 -19.31
C ALA A 807 -34.37 -1.14 -19.28
N GLY A 808 -34.64 -2.10 -18.37
CA GLY A 808 -35.90 -2.85 -18.35
C GLY A 808 -36.11 -3.72 -19.60
N LEU A 809 -35.03 -4.06 -20.30
CA LEU A 809 -35.06 -4.88 -21.50
C LEU A 809 -34.99 -6.37 -21.13
N PRO A 810 -35.50 -7.27 -21.99
CA PRO A 810 -35.22 -8.69 -21.86
C PRO A 810 -33.71 -8.93 -21.78
N ILE A 811 -33.29 -9.73 -20.81
CA ILE A 811 -31.88 -10.03 -20.56
C ILE A 811 -31.19 -10.72 -21.76
N ASP A 812 -31.95 -11.37 -22.63
CA ASP A 812 -31.48 -12.04 -23.86
C ASP A 812 -31.72 -11.23 -25.15
N ALA A 813 -32.06 -9.94 -25.02
CA ALA A 813 -32.31 -9.12 -26.21
C ALA A 813 -31.02 -9.02 -27.05
N PRO A 814 -31.06 -9.45 -28.33
CA PRO A 814 -29.85 -9.56 -29.16
C PRO A 814 -29.39 -8.18 -29.63
N VAL A 815 -28.07 -8.01 -29.72
CA VAL A 815 -27.48 -6.85 -30.38
C VAL A 815 -27.53 -7.07 -31.89
N GLN A 816 -28.12 -6.13 -32.62
CA GLN A 816 -28.16 -6.13 -34.09
C GLN A 816 -27.65 -4.78 -34.60
N ASN A 817 -26.50 -4.78 -35.27
CA ASN A 817 -25.85 -3.57 -35.80
C ASN A 817 -25.68 -2.47 -34.73
N GLY A 818 -25.27 -2.83 -33.51
CA GLY A 818 -25.10 -1.90 -32.39
C GLY A 818 -26.40 -1.39 -31.77
N LEU A 819 -27.54 -2.02 -32.07
CA LEU A 819 -28.86 -1.67 -31.54
C LEU A 819 -29.48 -2.85 -30.77
N ILE A 820 -30.26 -2.56 -29.74
CA ILE A 820 -31.19 -3.50 -29.09
C ILE A 820 -32.58 -2.88 -29.15
N ASN A 821 -33.53 -3.56 -29.81
CA ASN A 821 -34.90 -3.06 -30.01
C ASN A 821 -34.98 -1.63 -30.61
N GLY A 822 -33.99 -1.25 -31.42
CA GLY A 822 -33.90 0.08 -32.04
C GLY A 822 -33.18 1.14 -31.19
N THR A 823 -32.80 0.83 -29.95
CA THR A 823 -32.01 1.71 -29.09
C THR A 823 -30.52 1.40 -29.23
N PRO A 824 -29.64 2.40 -29.42
CA PRO A 824 -28.19 2.21 -29.43
C PRO A 824 -27.65 1.56 -28.15
N VAL A 825 -26.71 0.62 -28.29
CA VAL A 825 -26.07 -0.02 -27.13
C VAL A 825 -25.36 0.99 -26.21
N ALA A 826 -24.86 2.09 -26.75
CA ALA A 826 -24.26 3.19 -25.98
C ALA A 826 -25.28 3.88 -25.06
N GLU A 827 -26.53 4.07 -25.52
CA GLU A 827 -27.60 4.64 -24.70
C GLU A 827 -27.98 3.70 -23.55
N ILE A 828 -28.03 2.40 -23.82
CA ILE A 828 -28.34 1.36 -22.84
C ILE A 828 -27.23 1.25 -21.77
N ALA A 829 -25.97 1.16 -22.20
CA ALA A 829 -24.83 1.15 -21.29
C ALA A 829 -24.69 2.47 -20.52
N GLY A 830 -25.08 3.59 -21.13
CA GLY A 830 -25.09 4.91 -20.52
C GLY A 830 -25.93 5.01 -19.24
N LEU A 831 -26.93 4.14 -19.05
CA LEU A 831 -27.71 4.07 -17.80
C LEU A 831 -26.84 3.74 -16.58
N ILE A 832 -25.74 2.98 -16.76
CA ILE A 832 -24.79 2.69 -15.68
C ILE A 832 -24.18 3.97 -15.10
N ARG A 833 -24.07 5.05 -15.89
CA ARG A 833 -23.46 6.32 -15.48
C ARG A 833 -24.45 7.28 -14.83
N GLN A 834 -25.75 7.04 -15.00
CA GLN A 834 -26.80 7.89 -14.44
C GLN A 834 -26.95 7.57 -12.95
N ARG A 835 -26.14 8.24 -12.13
CA ARG A 835 -26.03 8.04 -10.69
C ARG A 835 -26.14 9.36 -9.95
N ARG A 836 -26.57 9.30 -8.69
CA ARG A 836 -26.45 10.41 -7.75
C ARG A 836 -26.05 9.92 -6.37
N TRP A 837 -25.46 10.81 -5.59
CA TRP A 837 -25.13 10.57 -4.19
C TRP A 837 -26.33 10.87 -3.31
N VAL A 838 -26.59 10.00 -2.33
CA VAL A 838 -27.64 10.18 -1.33
C VAL A 838 -27.12 9.78 0.05
N PRO A 839 -27.59 10.45 1.13
CA PRO A 839 -27.19 10.11 2.48
C PRO A 839 -27.82 8.78 2.93
N VAL A 840 -27.12 8.09 3.84
CA VAL A 840 -27.64 6.95 4.59
C VAL A 840 -27.78 7.26 6.07
N ASP A 841 -28.70 6.58 6.75
CA ASP A 841 -28.88 6.69 8.20
C ASP A 841 -27.93 5.77 8.98
N ALA A 842 -28.06 5.76 10.32
CA ALA A 842 -27.22 4.95 11.20
C ALA A 842 -27.37 3.43 10.98
N ASN A 843 -28.46 2.98 10.33
CA ASN A 843 -28.72 1.58 9.99
C ASN A 843 -28.33 1.25 8.55
N ASP A 844 -27.52 2.11 7.91
CA ASP A 844 -27.11 2.00 6.51
C ASP A 844 -28.29 2.03 5.51
N GLN A 845 -29.41 2.65 5.87
CA GLN A 845 -30.60 2.77 5.00
C GLN A 845 -30.59 4.09 4.24
N VAL A 846 -31.01 4.07 2.96
CA VAL A 846 -31.06 5.28 2.13
C VAL A 846 -32.11 6.25 2.69
N VAL A 847 -31.70 7.49 2.97
CA VAL A 847 -32.61 8.52 3.46
C VAL A 847 -33.41 9.12 2.30
N GLY A 848 -34.72 9.27 2.49
CA GLY A 848 -35.57 10.03 1.56
C GLY A 848 -36.19 9.25 0.39
N ALA A 849 -36.02 7.93 0.29
CA ALA A 849 -36.92 7.03 -0.45
C ALA A 849 -36.55 5.54 -0.25
N PRO A 850 -37.53 4.64 0.01
CA PRO A 850 -37.31 3.19 0.10
C PRO A 850 -37.12 2.49 -1.28
N ALA A 851 -37.23 3.21 -2.40
CA ALA A 851 -37.28 2.63 -3.75
C ALA A 851 -36.05 2.92 -4.64
N LYS A 852 -35.03 3.64 -4.14
CA LYS A 852 -33.85 3.95 -4.95
C LYS A 852 -32.92 2.75 -5.02
N LEU A 853 -32.63 2.30 -6.24
CA LEU A 853 -31.67 1.25 -6.52
C LEU A 853 -30.27 1.75 -6.17
N ARG A 854 -29.75 1.33 -5.01
CA ARG A 854 -28.36 1.55 -4.64
C ARG A 854 -27.44 1.02 -5.75
N VAL A 855 -26.28 1.60 -5.93
CA VAL A 855 -25.26 1.00 -6.79
C VAL A 855 -24.55 -0.08 -5.97
N PRO A 856 -24.51 -1.35 -6.42
CA PRO A 856 -23.77 -2.38 -5.74
C PRO A 856 -22.29 -2.27 -6.11
N TYR A 857 -21.43 -2.37 -5.11
CA TYR A 857 -19.97 -2.43 -5.24
C TYR A 857 -19.48 -3.78 -4.75
N ARG A 858 -18.45 -4.32 -5.38
CA ARG A 858 -17.79 -5.55 -4.92
C ARG A 858 -16.60 -5.22 -4.04
N PHE A 859 -16.43 -6.01 -2.99
CA PHE A 859 -15.29 -5.93 -2.11
C PHE A 859 -14.78 -7.34 -1.77
N CYS A 860 -13.47 -7.54 -1.92
CA CYS A 860 -12.77 -8.67 -1.36
C CYS A 860 -11.34 -8.31 -1.00
N SER A 861 -10.82 -8.84 0.11
CA SER A 861 -9.50 -8.45 0.63
C SER A 861 -8.64 -9.67 0.97
N ASP A 862 -7.45 -9.44 1.53
CA ASP A 862 -6.40 -10.42 1.74
C ASP A 862 -6.82 -11.71 2.44
N GLU A 863 -7.75 -11.63 3.40
CA GLU A 863 -8.20 -12.79 4.17
C GLU A 863 -9.07 -13.76 3.35
N TYR A 864 -9.59 -13.30 2.21
CA TYR A 864 -10.57 -13.99 1.36
C TYR A 864 -10.04 -14.35 -0.03
N VAL A 865 -8.79 -14.04 -0.35
CA VAL A 865 -8.16 -14.36 -1.64
C VAL A 865 -8.28 -15.85 -1.94
N GLY A 866 -8.74 -16.19 -3.15
CA GLY A 866 -9.02 -17.56 -3.58
C GLY A 866 -10.29 -18.16 -2.98
N GLY A 867 -11.01 -17.43 -2.12
CA GLY A 867 -12.24 -17.86 -1.48
C GLY A 867 -13.47 -17.85 -2.41
N SER A 868 -13.43 -17.07 -3.48
CA SER A 868 -14.48 -16.97 -4.51
C SER A 868 -13.85 -16.80 -5.89
N SER A 869 -14.61 -17.07 -6.95
CA SER A 869 -14.19 -16.94 -8.36
C SER A 869 -13.78 -15.52 -8.76
N TYR A 870 -14.24 -14.51 -8.03
CA TYR A 870 -14.03 -13.08 -8.28
C TYR A 870 -13.08 -12.39 -7.27
N CYS A 871 -12.32 -13.17 -6.48
CA CYS A 871 -11.39 -12.62 -5.48
C CYS A 871 -9.98 -13.19 -5.64
N HIS A 872 -9.19 -12.56 -6.52
CA HIS A 872 -7.84 -13.01 -6.83
C HIS A 872 -6.89 -11.83 -6.96
N ARG A 873 -5.62 -12.06 -6.61
CA ARG A 873 -4.55 -11.07 -6.82
C ARG A 873 -4.00 -11.22 -8.23
N PHE A 874 -3.52 -10.15 -8.84
CA PHE A 874 -2.85 -10.16 -10.13
C PHE A 874 -3.73 -10.76 -11.24
N ASP A 875 -5.01 -10.40 -11.22
CA ASP A 875 -6.02 -10.84 -12.16
C ASP A 875 -6.57 -9.67 -12.98
N SER A 876 -7.24 -9.99 -14.09
CA SER A 876 -7.80 -9.00 -15.01
C SER A 876 -8.90 -9.64 -15.82
N GLY A 877 -10.03 -8.95 -15.96
CA GLY A 877 -11.14 -9.41 -16.77
C GLY A 877 -12.46 -9.33 -16.01
N ALA A 878 -13.52 -8.96 -16.70
CA ALA A 878 -14.82 -8.69 -16.09
C ALA A 878 -15.56 -9.93 -15.59
N ASP A 879 -15.14 -11.11 -16.03
CA ASP A 879 -15.70 -12.41 -15.67
C ASP A 879 -14.62 -13.51 -15.66
N VAL A 880 -14.99 -14.70 -15.19
CA VAL A 880 -14.09 -15.87 -15.12
C VAL A 880 -13.50 -16.24 -16.48
N TYR A 881 -14.24 -16.09 -17.58
CA TYR A 881 -13.72 -16.37 -18.92
C TYR A 881 -12.58 -15.40 -19.25
N GLU A 882 -12.82 -14.09 -19.15
CA GLU A 882 -11.80 -13.08 -19.39
C GLU A 882 -10.58 -13.26 -18.47
N THR A 883 -10.79 -13.56 -17.18
CA THR A 883 -9.70 -13.75 -16.21
C THR A 883 -8.86 -15.00 -16.50
N VAL A 884 -9.49 -16.13 -16.83
CA VAL A 884 -8.77 -17.35 -17.23
C VAL A 884 -8.00 -17.12 -18.53
N ARG A 885 -8.61 -16.41 -19.49
CA ARG A 885 -8.02 -16.10 -20.78
C ARG A 885 -6.80 -15.20 -20.65
N ASP A 886 -6.89 -14.17 -19.82
CA ASP A 886 -5.79 -13.29 -19.46
C ASP A 886 -4.63 -14.08 -18.84
N HIS A 887 -4.89 -14.92 -17.82
CA HIS A 887 -3.87 -15.75 -17.19
C HIS A 887 -3.15 -16.68 -18.16
N ILE A 888 -3.89 -17.33 -19.08
CA ILE A 888 -3.31 -18.20 -20.11
C ILE A 888 -2.46 -17.38 -21.08
N ALA A 889 -3.00 -16.27 -21.61
CA ALA A 889 -2.31 -15.43 -22.57
C ALA A 889 -1.00 -14.86 -22.00
N ARG A 890 -1.02 -14.43 -20.74
CA ARG A 890 0.15 -13.96 -20.00
C ARG A 890 1.19 -15.06 -19.79
N ALA A 891 0.74 -16.25 -19.35
CA ALA A 891 1.63 -17.39 -19.15
C ALA A 891 2.38 -17.77 -20.44
N GLU A 892 1.68 -17.75 -21.59
CA GLU A 892 2.27 -18.08 -22.90
C GLU A 892 3.15 -16.96 -23.45
N GLY A 893 2.69 -15.70 -23.39
CA GLY A 893 3.40 -14.53 -23.90
C GLY A 893 4.71 -14.22 -23.16
N TYR A 894 4.74 -14.45 -21.85
CA TYR A 894 5.93 -14.18 -21.03
C TYR A 894 6.94 -15.33 -20.97
N ARG A 895 6.54 -16.53 -21.41
CA ARG A 895 7.37 -17.74 -21.31
C ARG A 895 8.80 -17.55 -21.84
N PRO A 896 9.04 -16.93 -23.01
CA PRO A 896 10.42 -16.72 -23.51
C PRO A 896 11.28 -15.83 -22.61
N LEU A 897 10.65 -14.95 -21.81
CA LEU A 897 11.32 -13.90 -21.04
C LEU A 897 11.63 -14.34 -19.61
N ALA A 898 10.73 -15.13 -19.04
CA ALA A 898 10.87 -15.69 -17.69
C ALA A 898 11.73 -16.94 -17.68
N ALA A 899 11.60 -17.80 -18.70
CA ALA A 899 12.13 -19.14 -18.67
C ALA A 899 13.65 -19.18 -18.91
N ILE A 900 14.31 -18.09 -19.27
CA ILE A 900 15.75 -18.06 -19.56
C ILE A 900 16.50 -17.24 -18.50
N ARG A 901 17.73 -17.61 -18.15
CA ARG A 901 18.50 -16.89 -17.14
C ARG A 901 18.92 -15.46 -17.53
N ARG A 902 19.25 -15.17 -18.79
CA ARG A 902 19.76 -13.86 -19.32
C ARG A 902 20.78 -13.20 -18.38
N GLY A 903 21.79 -13.94 -17.93
CA GLY A 903 22.83 -13.44 -17.01
C GLY A 903 22.36 -13.05 -15.59
N ARG A 904 21.09 -13.23 -15.23
CA ARG A 904 20.57 -12.93 -13.88
C ARG A 904 21.09 -13.95 -12.88
N ALA A 905 21.86 -13.54 -11.89
CA ALA A 905 22.31 -14.48 -10.85
C ALA A 905 21.26 -14.73 -9.75
N GLY A 906 20.14 -14.00 -9.73
CA GLY A 906 18.95 -14.29 -8.91
C GLY A 906 17.88 -15.14 -9.59
N TRP A 907 18.10 -15.58 -10.83
CA TRP A 907 17.18 -16.48 -11.54
C TRP A 907 17.31 -17.88 -10.94
N HIS A 908 16.33 -18.27 -10.11
CA HIS A 908 16.30 -19.56 -9.41
C HIS A 908 14.86 -20.10 -9.37
N PRO A 909 14.62 -21.40 -9.61
CA PRO A 909 13.27 -21.99 -9.65
C PRO A 909 12.49 -21.87 -8.34
N GLN A 910 13.18 -21.76 -7.21
CA GLN A 910 12.57 -21.67 -5.89
C GLN A 910 12.35 -20.21 -5.42
N PHE A 911 12.60 -19.22 -6.28
CA PHE A 911 12.46 -17.79 -5.98
C PHE A 911 11.00 -17.31 -6.10
N SER A 912 10.58 -16.42 -5.19
CA SER A 912 9.30 -15.73 -5.29
C SER A 912 9.34 -14.68 -6.40
N GLY A 913 8.51 -14.83 -7.43
CA GLY A 913 8.49 -14.00 -8.63
C GLY A 913 9.24 -14.60 -9.83
N GLY A 914 9.90 -15.76 -9.67
CA GLY A 914 10.59 -16.49 -10.73
C GLY A 914 9.63 -17.26 -11.66
N TYR A 915 10.16 -17.83 -12.75
CA TYR A 915 9.33 -18.53 -13.77
C TYR A 915 8.47 -19.66 -13.19
N MET A 916 9.03 -20.51 -12.33
CA MET A 916 8.27 -21.64 -11.77
C MET A 916 7.16 -21.21 -10.84
N ASP A 917 7.43 -20.22 -10.00
CA ASP A 917 6.43 -19.64 -9.12
C ASP A 917 5.28 -19.01 -9.92
N ARG A 918 5.59 -18.33 -11.04
CA ARG A 918 4.58 -17.82 -11.99
C ARG A 918 3.78 -18.94 -12.64
N ALA A 919 4.46 -19.97 -13.17
CA ALA A 919 3.80 -21.09 -13.83
C ALA A 919 2.84 -21.83 -12.87
N VAL A 920 3.24 -22.03 -11.61
CA VAL A 920 2.34 -22.63 -10.61
C VAL A 920 1.19 -21.73 -10.24
N ARG A 921 1.40 -20.43 -10.05
CA ARG A 921 0.28 -19.51 -9.77
C ARG A 921 -0.79 -19.60 -10.84
N VAL A 922 -0.41 -19.77 -12.10
CA VAL A 922 -1.37 -19.98 -13.21
C VAL A 922 -2.14 -21.29 -13.01
N TYR A 923 -1.46 -22.42 -12.78
CA TYR A 923 -2.16 -23.70 -12.56
C TYR A 923 -3.03 -23.69 -11.31
N ASP A 924 -2.55 -23.10 -10.22
CA ASP A 924 -3.27 -22.97 -8.96
C ASP A 924 -4.53 -22.12 -9.15
N PHE A 925 -4.40 -20.96 -9.79
CA PHE A 925 -5.52 -20.11 -10.19
C PHE A 925 -6.55 -20.88 -11.03
N LEU A 926 -6.11 -21.57 -12.10
CA LEU A 926 -7.01 -22.35 -12.96
C LEU A 926 -7.72 -23.46 -12.19
N SER A 927 -7.01 -24.12 -11.25
CA SER A 927 -7.59 -25.17 -10.41
C SER A 927 -8.62 -24.61 -9.43
N LEU A 928 -8.37 -23.41 -8.86
CA LEU A 928 -9.30 -22.70 -7.99
C LEU A 928 -10.54 -22.26 -8.76
N GLN A 929 -10.38 -21.73 -9.97
CA GLN A 929 -11.52 -21.36 -10.83
C GLN A 929 -12.38 -22.58 -11.17
N TYR A 930 -11.77 -23.71 -11.52
CA TYR A 930 -12.50 -24.96 -11.74
C TYR A 930 -13.22 -25.43 -10.48
N LYS A 931 -12.57 -25.38 -9.32
CA LYS A 931 -13.19 -25.71 -8.03
C LYS A 931 -14.39 -24.81 -7.73
N HIS A 932 -14.28 -23.51 -7.96
CA HIS A 932 -15.36 -22.54 -7.77
C HIS A 932 -16.52 -22.82 -8.71
N PHE A 933 -16.25 -23.03 -10.00
CA PHE A 933 -17.26 -23.49 -10.96
C PHE A 933 -17.98 -24.75 -10.47
N VAL A 934 -17.23 -25.76 -10.00
CA VAL A 934 -17.83 -26.99 -9.47
C VAL A 934 -18.71 -26.72 -8.24
N ASN A 935 -18.23 -25.90 -7.30
CA ASN A 935 -18.99 -25.58 -6.10
C ASN A 935 -20.25 -24.77 -6.41
N GLU A 936 -20.14 -23.75 -7.26
CA GLU A 936 -21.25 -22.88 -7.64
C GLU A 936 -22.31 -23.66 -8.41
N GLU A 937 -21.94 -24.39 -9.47
CA GLU A 937 -22.90 -25.07 -10.35
C GLU A 937 -23.44 -26.38 -9.77
N PHE A 938 -22.62 -27.16 -9.04
CA PHE A 938 -23.03 -28.49 -8.59
C PHE A 938 -23.46 -28.55 -7.12
N ILE A 939 -23.07 -27.57 -6.29
CA ILE A 939 -23.42 -27.55 -4.86
C ILE A 939 -24.41 -26.42 -4.57
N VAL A 940 -24.05 -25.17 -4.87
CA VAL A 940 -24.88 -23.99 -4.54
C VAL A 940 -26.15 -23.97 -5.38
N ARG A 941 -26.03 -24.18 -6.69
CA ARG A 941 -27.14 -24.22 -7.65
C ARG A 941 -27.79 -25.59 -7.78
N ARG A 942 -27.52 -26.50 -6.83
CA ARG A 942 -28.05 -27.87 -6.87
C ARG A 942 -29.59 -27.86 -6.86
N GLY A 943 -30.19 -28.22 -7.99
CA GLY A 943 -31.65 -28.26 -8.16
C GLY A 943 -32.26 -26.96 -8.72
N GLN A 944 -31.43 -25.99 -9.11
CA GLN A 944 -31.83 -24.88 -9.96
C GLN A 944 -31.61 -25.28 -11.43
N ASP A 945 -32.39 -24.72 -12.35
CA ASP A 945 -32.15 -24.91 -13.78
C ASP A 945 -30.81 -24.26 -14.16
N CYS A 946 -29.97 -24.93 -14.95
CA CYS A 946 -28.77 -24.31 -15.50
C CYS A 946 -29.19 -23.14 -16.37
N ILE A 947 -28.66 -21.97 -16.08
CA ILE A 947 -28.97 -20.75 -16.81
C ILE A 947 -27.86 -20.49 -17.82
N ASP A 948 -28.22 -20.27 -19.09
CA ASP A 948 -27.28 -19.79 -20.10
C ASP A 948 -26.78 -18.40 -19.65
N PRO A 949 -25.47 -18.22 -19.37
CA PRO A 949 -24.95 -16.97 -18.84
C PRO A 949 -25.10 -15.80 -19.84
N SER A 950 -25.23 -16.08 -21.14
CA SER A 950 -25.42 -15.05 -22.17
C SER A 950 -26.88 -14.60 -22.31
N THR A 951 -27.84 -15.49 -22.03
CA THR A 951 -29.29 -15.23 -22.23
C THR A 951 -30.09 -15.23 -20.93
N GLY A 952 -29.52 -15.62 -19.81
CA GLY A 952 -30.20 -15.71 -18.52
C GLY A 952 -31.41 -16.66 -18.49
N ARG A 953 -31.54 -17.56 -19.48
CA ARG A 953 -32.62 -18.54 -19.59
C ARG A 953 -32.18 -19.95 -19.20
N PRO A 954 -33.09 -20.81 -18.70
CA PRO A 954 -32.82 -22.23 -18.54
C PRO A 954 -32.30 -22.86 -19.83
N ILE A 955 -31.19 -23.58 -19.75
CA ILE A 955 -30.66 -24.39 -20.84
C ILE A 955 -31.50 -25.67 -20.87
N TYR A 956 -32.01 -26.01 -22.05
CA TYR A 956 -32.80 -27.22 -22.25
C TYR A 956 -31.99 -28.26 -23.03
N ARG A 957 -32.19 -29.55 -22.73
CA ARG A 957 -31.61 -30.62 -23.55
C ARG A 957 -32.08 -30.44 -24.98
N ARG A 958 -31.22 -30.68 -25.97
CA ARG A 958 -31.64 -30.64 -27.38
C ARG A 958 -32.23 -31.99 -27.79
N ASN A 959 -33.29 -31.95 -28.60
CA ASN A 959 -33.79 -33.11 -29.33
C ASN A 959 -32.79 -33.51 -30.44
N ASP A 960 -32.98 -34.67 -31.07
CA ASP A 960 -32.11 -35.16 -32.15
C ASP A 960 -32.04 -34.21 -33.38
N ASP A 961 -33.04 -33.33 -33.53
CA ASP A 961 -33.10 -32.31 -34.57
C ASP A 961 -32.42 -30.97 -34.17
N GLY A 962 -31.82 -30.91 -32.97
CA GLY A 962 -31.17 -29.74 -32.42
C GLY A 962 -32.10 -28.72 -31.75
N SER A 963 -33.41 -28.93 -31.73
CA SER A 963 -34.38 -28.04 -31.06
C SER A 963 -34.36 -28.20 -29.52
N PRO A 964 -34.57 -27.14 -28.73
CA PRO A 964 -34.61 -27.24 -27.27
C PRO A 964 -35.85 -28.04 -26.80
N ASN A 965 -35.62 -29.05 -25.99
CA ASN A 965 -36.65 -29.85 -25.34
C ASN A 965 -37.14 -29.13 -24.09
N LEU A 966 -38.17 -28.29 -24.25
CA LEU A 966 -38.75 -27.45 -23.20
C LEU A 966 -39.29 -28.24 -21.98
N ASN A 967 -39.42 -29.57 -22.08
CA ASN A 967 -39.83 -30.44 -20.99
C ASN A 967 -38.64 -31.08 -20.24
N GLN A 968 -37.41 -30.85 -20.68
CA GLN A 968 -36.18 -31.37 -20.08
C GLN A 968 -35.16 -30.23 -19.89
N PRO A 969 -35.41 -29.32 -18.93
CA PRO A 969 -34.38 -28.38 -18.51
C PRO A 969 -33.15 -29.15 -18.02
N ILE A 970 -31.98 -28.62 -18.37
CA ILE A 970 -30.69 -29.13 -17.91
C ILE A 970 -30.54 -28.64 -16.47
N ALA A 971 -30.69 -29.54 -15.51
CA ALA A 971 -30.44 -29.21 -14.10
C ALA A 971 -28.95 -29.15 -13.75
N HIS A 972 -28.05 -29.64 -14.64
CA HIS A 972 -26.61 -29.71 -14.42
C HIS A 972 -25.82 -29.64 -15.74
N PHE A 973 -24.79 -28.79 -15.80
CA PHE A 973 -23.81 -28.79 -16.89
C PHE A 973 -22.96 -30.07 -16.82
N VAL A 974 -22.79 -30.78 -17.93
CA VAL A 974 -21.79 -31.85 -18.06
C VAL A 974 -20.92 -31.53 -19.27
N ALA A 975 -19.66 -31.25 -18.96
CA ALA A 975 -18.52 -30.86 -19.80
C ALA A 975 -18.45 -29.38 -20.16
#